data_AF-A0A1V0PWC8-F1
#
_entry.id   AF-A0A1V0PWC8-F1
#
_cell.length_a   1.000
_cell.length_b   1.000
_cell.length_c   1.000
_cell.angle_alpha   90.00
_cell.angle_beta   90.00
_cell.angle_gamma   90.00
#
_symmetry.space_group_name_H-M   'P 1'
#
loop_
_entity.id
_entity.type
_entity.pdbx_description
1 polymer ?
#
loop_
_entity_poly.entity_id
_entity_poly.type
_entity_poly.pdbx_seq_one_letter_code
_entity_poly.pdbx_strand_id
1 'polypeptide(L)'
;MRRIATLAVLSLLPALSGHAQEVRIRSGEHPEFSRIVFETPSAEAWSMGRGPDGYLLRFENRGLDFDFAGVFEKIPRDRIADIREIEPGLVAVEVADRVHGDAFVLRPGLLVLDVRTGPAPAGSPFEAPLSSDMAPEEPSNPPVAAAEPETQPVVPEPPDPPVERVQADGRFSLPIVTGHRSPPPAVVGEFLTPEAKATVSDPRLAGLKAALLKDISRAAAQGLLEPAVDAVDPPETEPQHGGAAGHGPEPAHAEEPAAHEPAHGGHAAQVGHEEPTHGGGGLADRPNVRIETSIDQGLSMGKEGDPVTSSASGHSCFPDRYFDLVGWGAERPAAELIAERRADLTDIRDQNSPDAVRRLVQAYLSQTMGAEARAVLREIGLEHPATPVWDELAAIMDEGQARKPDLFETQLGCPSRVALWAALAMPELPPDEYIDTSAILMAFSELPLNLRRYLGPIISDRFLEAGDEQTALNLRNAIIRLGPEAETHELTLVEAKLEQVQGLDEEADARIEEVLSDGGLAAADALALQLETQLDKGEIPTMDDIALAEAFAFERRGTESGAHLMALAIRGTGKHVDFERAFDLMVENDLANDPALATELVTGLTADGSDTQFLKASFDGILTREDLPISDEARFAVASRLADLGFADRAAELMNRAPPRGTPEERMVRARLAIAMDQPGQAVQFLGGMTGEEADRLRAKAAQLQDDLQTAAQYYGALGDTGKQADLAWRARDWDTVETAGGESQRSFATLRRDVPRPTADAEPSLAEARAILNGSTTIRAQLDTLLEGARATD
;
A
#
# COMPACT_ATOMS: atom_id res chain seq x y z
N MET A 1 66.43 -24.41 -50.11
CA MET A 1 65.23 -23.64 -49.69
C MET A 1 63.89 -24.28 -50.09
N ARG A 2 63.83 -25.28 -50.98
CA ARG A 2 62.57 -25.94 -51.39
C ARG A 2 62.05 -27.08 -50.50
N ARG A 3 62.82 -27.51 -49.47
CA ARG A 3 62.44 -28.59 -48.54
C ARG A 3 61.96 -28.09 -47.17
N ILE A 4 62.06 -26.78 -46.89
CA ILE A 4 61.56 -26.18 -45.64
C ILE A 4 60.10 -25.72 -45.81
N ALA A 5 59.68 -25.38 -47.03
CA ALA A 5 58.30 -25.00 -47.33
C ALA A 5 57.31 -26.17 -47.27
N THR A 6 57.77 -27.41 -47.44
CA THR A 6 56.89 -28.60 -47.43
C THR A 6 56.60 -29.12 -46.03
N LEU A 7 57.41 -28.77 -45.02
CA LEU A 7 57.16 -29.14 -43.63
C LEU A 7 56.25 -28.14 -42.90
N ALA A 8 56.17 -26.89 -43.37
CA ALA A 8 55.32 -25.85 -42.78
C ALA A 8 53.85 -25.90 -43.24
N VAL A 9 53.57 -26.56 -44.37
CA VAL A 9 52.20 -26.74 -44.88
C VAL A 9 51.53 -28.00 -44.29
N LEU A 10 52.31 -28.96 -43.81
CA LEU A 10 51.78 -30.18 -43.18
C LEU A 10 51.52 -30.04 -41.67
N SER A 11 51.98 -28.95 -41.05
CA SER A 11 51.74 -28.64 -39.63
C SER A 11 50.55 -27.70 -39.37
N LEU A 12 49.81 -27.30 -40.42
CA LEU A 12 48.62 -26.45 -40.32
C LEU A 12 47.29 -27.20 -40.58
N LEU A 13 47.30 -28.53 -40.63
CA LEU A 13 46.12 -29.39 -40.79
C LEU A 13 45.87 -30.28 -39.56
N PRO A 14 45.67 -29.68 -38.37
CA PRO A 14 44.54 -30.13 -37.56
C PRO A 14 43.85 -28.95 -36.87
N ALA A 15 42.98 -28.23 -37.58
CA ALA A 15 42.06 -27.27 -36.97
C ALA A 15 40.78 -27.07 -37.81
N LEU A 16 40.38 -28.10 -38.54
CA LEU A 16 39.05 -28.21 -39.13
C LEU A 16 38.41 -29.49 -38.55
N SER A 17 38.40 -29.58 -37.23
CA SER A 17 37.30 -30.31 -36.59
C SER A 17 36.11 -29.35 -36.68
N GLY A 18 35.20 -29.62 -37.61
CA GLY A 18 33.85 -29.09 -37.45
C GLY A 18 33.35 -29.63 -36.13
N HIS A 19 33.30 -28.77 -35.11
CA HIS A 19 32.65 -29.13 -33.86
C HIS A 19 31.17 -29.27 -34.19
N ALA A 20 30.70 -30.51 -34.29
CA ALA A 20 29.28 -30.78 -34.30
C ALA A 20 28.72 -30.23 -32.97
N GLN A 21 27.59 -29.55 -33.04
CA GLN A 21 26.97 -28.92 -31.86
C GLN A 21 26.27 -30.01 -31.06
N GLU A 22 26.95 -30.47 -30.00
CA GLU A 22 26.48 -31.58 -29.17
C GLU A 22 25.21 -31.18 -28.38
N VAL A 23 24.17 -32.00 -28.49
CA VAL A 23 22.91 -31.89 -27.75
C VAL A 23 22.95 -32.92 -26.64
N ARG A 24 23.01 -32.46 -25.39
CA ARG A 24 22.99 -33.35 -24.23
C ARG A 24 21.55 -33.71 -23.88
N ILE A 25 21.30 -35.01 -23.70
CA ILE A 25 19.96 -35.51 -23.38
C ILE A 25 19.94 -35.98 -21.93
N ARG A 26 18.95 -35.50 -21.16
CA ARG A 26 18.74 -35.89 -19.76
C ARG A 26 17.34 -36.46 -19.59
N SER A 27 17.20 -37.41 -18.67
CA SER A 27 15.92 -38.06 -18.39
C SER A 27 15.59 -38.06 -16.90
N GLY A 28 14.31 -38.10 -16.59
CA GLY A 28 13.78 -38.19 -15.23
C GLY A 28 12.43 -38.89 -15.21
N GLU A 29 12.22 -39.71 -14.18
CA GLU A 29 10.99 -40.48 -14.00
C GLU A 29 10.09 -39.84 -12.94
N HIS A 30 8.81 -39.73 -13.24
CA HIS A 30 7.77 -39.26 -12.33
C HIS A 30 6.58 -40.24 -12.31
N PRO A 31 5.79 -40.31 -11.21
CA PRO A 31 4.62 -41.19 -11.15
C PRO A 31 3.63 -41.04 -12.33
N GLU A 32 3.54 -39.84 -12.92
CA GLU A 32 2.56 -39.54 -13.98
C GLU A 32 3.16 -39.50 -15.39
N PHE A 33 4.47 -39.24 -15.52
CA PHE A 33 5.15 -39.08 -16.81
C PHE A 33 6.64 -39.41 -16.74
N SER A 34 7.21 -39.73 -17.90
CA SER A 34 8.66 -39.82 -18.09
C SER A 34 9.13 -38.61 -18.91
N ARG A 35 10.11 -37.87 -18.41
CA ARG A 35 10.61 -36.63 -19.02
C ARG A 35 11.93 -36.85 -19.73
N ILE A 36 12.05 -36.31 -20.94
CA ILE A 36 13.29 -36.19 -21.71
C ILE A 36 13.57 -34.71 -21.94
N VAL A 37 14.80 -34.29 -21.68
CA VAL A 37 15.26 -32.91 -21.84
C VAL A 37 16.41 -32.89 -22.85
N PHE A 38 16.27 -32.09 -23.91
CA PHE A 38 17.29 -31.83 -24.91
C PHE A 38 17.92 -30.47 -24.62
N GLU A 39 19.18 -30.46 -24.20
CA GLU A 39 19.99 -29.26 -23.98
C GLU A 39 20.77 -28.93 -25.26
N THR A 40 20.31 -27.95 -26.03
CA THR A 40 20.96 -27.47 -27.26
C THR A 40 21.84 -26.24 -26.98
N PRO A 41 22.94 -26.01 -27.74
CA PRO A 41 23.84 -24.86 -27.50
C PRO A 41 23.22 -23.48 -27.73
N SER A 42 22.16 -23.42 -28.56
CA SER A 42 21.38 -22.23 -28.90
C SER A 42 19.89 -22.57 -28.98
N ALA A 43 19.02 -21.56 -29.05
CA ALA A 43 17.61 -21.78 -29.34
C ALA A 43 17.43 -22.31 -30.76
N GLU A 44 16.89 -23.52 -30.89
CA GLU A 44 16.66 -24.18 -32.18
C GLU A 44 15.18 -24.16 -32.54
N ALA A 45 14.86 -23.96 -33.82
CA ALA A 45 13.51 -24.18 -34.32
C ALA A 45 13.22 -25.69 -34.38
N TRP A 46 12.07 -26.10 -33.86
CA TRP A 46 11.68 -27.50 -33.76
C TRP A 46 10.19 -27.70 -34.04
N SER A 47 9.82 -28.92 -34.42
CA SER A 47 8.44 -29.37 -34.56
C SER A 47 8.31 -30.82 -34.09
N MET A 48 7.15 -31.18 -33.56
CA MET A 48 6.86 -32.52 -33.07
C MET A 48 5.49 -32.99 -33.53
N GLY A 49 5.37 -34.27 -33.84
CA GLY A 49 4.08 -34.90 -34.12
C GLY A 49 4.15 -36.41 -34.07
N ARG A 50 3.02 -37.08 -34.35
CA ARG A 50 2.91 -38.54 -34.32
C ARG A 50 3.68 -39.19 -35.46
N GLY A 51 4.45 -40.22 -35.10
CA GLY A 51 5.14 -41.13 -36.01
C GLY A 51 4.55 -42.55 -35.98
N PRO A 52 5.13 -43.50 -36.74
CA PRO A 52 4.63 -44.87 -36.83
C PRO A 52 4.60 -45.61 -35.48
N ASP A 53 5.64 -45.43 -34.66
CA ASP A 53 5.86 -46.16 -33.41
C ASP A 53 5.84 -45.23 -32.17
N GLY A 54 5.38 -43.98 -32.33
CA GLY A 54 5.32 -43.00 -31.25
C GLY A 54 5.36 -41.55 -31.72
N TYR A 55 6.44 -40.83 -31.41
CA TYR A 55 6.63 -39.43 -31.78
C TYR A 55 7.87 -39.22 -32.64
N LEU A 56 7.78 -38.24 -33.51
CA LEU A 56 8.90 -37.69 -34.25
C LEU A 56 9.13 -36.26 -33.78
N LEU A 57 10.37 -35.95 -33.45
CA LEU A 57 10.83 -34.62 -33.06
C LEU A 57 11.87 -34.15 -34.09
N ARG A 58 11.54 -33.08 -34.81
CA ARG A 58 12.37 -32.51 -35.87
C ARG A 58 12.98 -31.19 -35.40
N PHE A 59 14.29 -31.07 -35.53
CA PHE A 59 15.06 -29.84 -35.41
C PHE A 59 15.45 -29.36 -36.81
N GLU A 60 15.29 -28.06 -37.08
CA GLU A 60 15.66 -27.49 -38.38
C GLU A 60 17.18 -27.50 -38.62
N ASN A 61 17.96 -27.45 -37.53
CA ASN A 61 19.42 -27.56 -37.58
C ASN A 61 19.88 -29.02 -37.69
N ARG A 62 20.20 -29.43 -38.91
CA ARG A 62 20.69 -30.78 -39.22
C ARG A 62 22.15 -31.06 -38.82
N GLY A 63 22.84 -30.07 -38.23
CA GLY A 63 24.22 -30.17 -37.77
C GLY A 63 24.38 -30.50 -36.28
N LEU A 64 23.27 -30.74 -35.59
CA LEU A 64 23.22 -31.17 -34.19
C LEU A 64 23.71 -32.61 -34.05
N ASP A 65 24.48 -32.88 -33.01
CA ASP A 65 24.96 -34.23 -32.67
C ASP A 65 24.34 -34.66 -31.34
N PHE A 66 23.47 -35.66 -31.36
CA PHE A 66 22.67 -36.04 -30.19
C PHE A 66 23.36 -37.12 -29.35
N ASP A 67 23.64 -36.81 -28.09
CA ASP A 67 24.13 -37.82 -27.14
C ASP A 67 22.97 -38.55 -26.45
N PHE A 68 22.61 -39.72 -26.99
CA PHE A 68 21.61 -40.61 -26.38
C PHE A 68 22.19 -41.51 -25.28
N ALA A 69 23.49 -41.40 -24.95
CA ALA A 69 24.09 -42.18 -23.89
C ALA A 69 23.46 -41.81 -22.53
N GLY A 70 23.09 -42.82 -21.75
CA GLY A 70 22.57 -42.62 -20.39
C GLY A 70 21.08 -42.26 -20.29
N VAL A 71 20.35 -42.10 -21.41
CA VAL A 71 18.90 -41.74 -21.37
C VAL A 71 18.08 -42.73 -20.54
N PHE A 72 18.37 -44.03 -20.62
CA PHE A 72 17.63 -45.05 -19.87
C PHE A 72 18.27 -45.41 -18.51
N GLU A 73 19.21 -44.62 -17.99
CA GLU A 73 19.77 -44.85 -16.64
C GLU A 73 18.79 -44.45 -15.53
N LYS A 74 17.95 -43.44 -15.78
CA LYS A 74 17.08 -42.81 -14.78
C LYS A 74 15.58 -42.97 -15.04
N ILE A 75 15.20 -43.56 -16.17
CA ILE A 75 13.81 -43.85 -16.53
C ILE A 75 13.63 -45.33 -16.89
N PRO A 76 12.52 -45.97 -16.48
CA PRO A 76 12.11 -47.28 -16.98
C PRO A 76 11.68 -47.21 -18.46
N ARG A 77 11.60 -48.39 -19.12
CA ARG A 77 11.16 -48.53 -20.52
C ARG A 77 9.67 -48.87 -20.65
N ASP A 78 8.85 -48.37 -19.74
CA ASP A 78 7.41 -48.64 -19.67
C ASP A 78 6.59 -47.62 -20.46
N ARG A 79 6.94 -46.33 -20.43
CA ARG A 79 6.32 -45.28 -21.25
C ARG A 79 7.09 -44.98 -22.53
N ILE A 80 8.41 -44.92 -22.43
CA ILE A 80 9.33 -44.67 -23.56
C ILE A 80 10.11 -45.96 -23.81
N ALA A 81 9.82 -46.61 -24.94
CA ALA A 81 10.42 -47.88 -25.29
C ALA A 81 11.83 -47.71 -25.86
N ASP A 82 12.03 -46.70 -26.71
CA ASP A 82 13.31 -46.39 -27.35
C ASP A 82 13.38 -44.91 -27.78
N ILE A 83 14.60 -44.39 -27.94
CA ILE A 83 14.83 -43.06 -28.50
C ILE A 83 16.12 -43.08 -29.34
N ARG A 84 16.04 -42.57 -30.57
CA ARG A 84 17.16 -42.55 -31.50
C ARG A 84 16.97 -41.49 -32.58
N GLU A 85 18.08 -41.00 -33.11
CA GLU A 85 18.07 -40.22 -34.35
C GLU A 85 17.89 -41.15 -35.56
N ILE A 86 16.92 -40.84 -36.42
CA ILE A 86 16.60 -41.62 -37.63
C ILE A 86 17.07 -40.94 -38.92
N GLU A 87 17.12 -39.60 -38.92
CA GLU A 87 17.70 -38.76 -39.97
C GLU A 87 18.36 -37.54 -39.30
N PRO A 88 19.32 -36.85 -39.94
CA PRO A 88 19.95 -35.66 -39.36
C PRO A 88 18.93 -34.61 -38.90
N GLY A 89 18.89 -34.36 -37.59
CA GLY A 89 17.93 -33.45 -36.95
C GLY A 89 16.54 -34.05 -36.72
N LEU A 90 16.32 -35.35 -36.93
CA LEU A 90 15.04 -36.03 -36.72
C LEU A 90 15.19 -37.17 -35.72
N VAL A 91 14.62 -36.97 -34.53
CA VAL A 91 14.64 -37.92 -33.41
C VAL A 91 13.31 -38.66 -33.34
N ALA A 92 13.37 -39.99 -33.38
CA ALA A 92 12.24 -40.86 -33.14
C ALA A 92 12.19 -41.28 -31.66
N VAL A 93 11.03 -41.12 -31.04
CA VAL A 93 10.73 -41.55 -29.67
C VAL A 93 9.64 -42.60 -29.73
N GLU A 94 10.01 -43.85 -29.50
CA GLU A 94 9.07 -44.96 -29.44
C GLU A 94 8.40 -44.98 -28.07
N VAL A 95 7.07 -45.03 -28.06
CA VAL A 95 6.29 -44.95 -26.83
C VAL A 95 5.30 -46.10 -26.72
N ALA A 96 4.90 -46.46 -25.50
CA ALA A 96 3.95 -47.53 -25.25
C ALA A 96 2.51 -47.14 -25.62
N ASP A 97 1.62 -48.13 -25.70
CA ASP A 97 0.20 -47.87 -25.95
C ASP A 97 -0.44 -47.04 -24.82
N ARG A 98 -1.38 -46.16 -25.20
CA ARG A 98 -2.14 -45.29 -24.27
C ARG A 98 -1.29 -44.28 -23.50
N VAL A 99 -0.23 -43.78 -24.12
CA VAL A 99 0.50 -42.60 -23.64
C VAL A 99 0.38 -41.45 -24.62
N HIS A 100 0.55 -40.23 -24.12
CA HIS A 100 0.65 -39.04 -24.95
C HIS A 100 1.85 -38.20 -24.55
N GLY A 101 2.32 -37.40 -25.49
CA GLY A 101 3.51 -36.60 -25.45
C GLY A 101 3.11 -35.14 -25.40
N ASP A 102 3.77 -34.41 -24.54
CA ASP A 102 3.63 -32.98 -24.39
C ASP A 102 5.03 -32.37 -24.42
N ALA A 103 5.24 -31.37 -25.27
CA ALA A 103 6.56 -30.80 -25.51
C ALA A 103 6.53 -29.28 -25.46
N PHE A 104 7.50 -28.69 -24.76
CA PHE A 104 7.60 -27.25 -24.58
C PHE A 104 9.06 -26.83 -24.34
N VAL A 105 9.35 -25.57 -24.65
CA VAL A 105 10.67 -24.98 -24.39
C VAL A 105 10.64 -24.37 -22.99
N LEU A 106 11.47 -24.90 -22.07
CA LEU A 106 11.55 -24.36 -20.71
C LEU A 106 12.33 -23.05 -20.65
N ARG A 107 13.38 -22.93 -21.49
CA ARG A 107 14.16 -21.71 -21.73
C ARG A 107 14.91 -21.83 -23.07
N PRO A 108 15.43 -20.73 -23.65
CA PRO A 108 16.22 -20.80 -24.88
C PRO A 108 17.33 -21.86 -24.79
N GLY A 109 17.31 -22.84 -25.70
CA GLY A 109 18.26 -23.95 -25.74
C GLY A 109 17.92 -25.16 -24.86
N LEU A 110 16.72 -25.24 -24.27
CA LEU A 110 16.31 -26.37 -23.43
C LEU A 110 14.87 -26.79 -23.75
N LEU A 111 14.74 -27.85 -24.55
CA LEU A 111 13.48 -28.45 -24.98
C LEU A 111 13.12 -29.63 -24.08
N VAL A 112 11.88 -29.66 -23.58
CA VAL A 112 11.37 -30.72 -22.71
C VAL A 112 10.28 -31.50 -23.44
N LEU A 113 10.34 -32.83 -23.34
CA LEU A 113 9.34 -33.77 -23.81
C LEU A 113 8.88 -34.65 -22.65
N ASP A 114 7.62 -34.53 -22.26
CA ASP A 114 6.96 -35.35 -21.26
C ASP A 114 6.07 -36.39 -21.93
N VAL A 115 6.29 -37.67 -21.59
CA VAL A 115 5.42 -38.78 -22.02
C VAL A 115 4.55 -39.22 -20.85
N ARG A 116 3.28 -38.83 -20.90
CA ARG A 116 2.24 -39.02 -19.87
C ARG A 116 1.40 -40.26 -20.12
N THR A 117 0.96 -40.90 -19.03
CA THR A 117 0.04 -42.05 -19.13
C THR A 117 -1.40 -41.57 -19.33
N GLY A 118 -2.11 -42.12 -20.31
CA GLY A 118 -3.50 -41.79 -20.60
C GLY A 118 -3.73 -41.23 -22.01
N PRO A 119 -5.00 -41.09 -22.43
CA PRO A 119 -5.33 -40.50 -23.72
C PRO A 119 -4.90 -39.03 -23.77
N ALA A 120 -4.52 -38.57 -24.96
CA ALA A 120 -4.20 -37.16 -25.16
C ALA A 120 -5.42 -36.25 -24.95
N PRO A 121 -5.23 -35.03 -24.43
CA PRO A 121 -6.26 -34.00 -24.42
C PRO A 121 -6.82 -33.73 -25.84
N ALA A 122 -8.11 -33.41 -25.91
CA ALA A 122 -8.76 -33.10 -27.18
C ALA A 122 -8.10 -31.88 -27.84
N GLY A 123 -7.61 -32.03 -29.07
CA GLY A 123 -6.94 -30.96 -29.81
C GLY A 123 -5.44 -30.81 -29.57
N SER A 124 -4.79 -31.76 -28.88
CA SER A 124 -3.32 -31.74 -28.72
C SER A 124 -2.60 -31.63 -30.07
N PRO A 125 -1.75 -30.60 -30.29
CA PRO A 125 -1.08 -30.38 -31.57
C PRO A 125 -0.07 -31.49 -31.88
N PHE A 126 0.48 -32.14 -30.86
CA PHE A 126 1.49 -33.19 -30.99
C PHE A 126 0.90 -34.55 -31.43
N GLU A 127 -0.43 -34.69 -31.38
CA GLU A 127 -1.12 -35.89 -31.86
C GLU A 127 -1.34 -35.91 -33.37
N ALA A 128 -1.09 -34.78 -34.05
CA ALA A 128 -1.14 -34.71 -35.50
C ALA A 128 0.07 -35.44 -36.12
N PRO A 129 -0.08 -36.13 -37.27
CA PRO A 129 1.03 -36.83 -37.92
C PRO A 129 2.10 -35.83 -38.40
N LEU A 130 3.38 -36.11 -38.09
CA LEU A 130 4.50 -35.34 -38.63
C LEU A 130 4.93 -35.93 -39.98
N SER A 131 4.42 -35.37 -41.08
CA SER A 131 4.77 -35.81 -42.44
C SER A 131 6.28 -35.71 -42.70
N SER A 132 6.91 -36.78 -43.21
CA SER A 132 8.36 -36.81 -43.47
C SER A 132 8.80 -36.07 -44.74
N ASP A 133 7.87 -35.66 -45.61
CA ASP A 133 8.14 -34.94 -46.85
C ASP A 133 7.28 -33.68 -46.97
N MET A 134 7.81 -32.52 -46.57
CA MET A 134 7.42 -31.23 -47.14
C MET A 134 8.46 -30.16 -46.82
N ALA A 135 8.94 -29.48 -47.85
CA ALA A 135 9.62 -28.20 -47.74
C ALA A 135 8.62 -27.13 -47.25
N PRO A 136 9.06 -25.97 -46.72
CA PRO A 136 8.16 -25.00 -46.08
C PRO A 136 7.10 -24.50 -47.07
N GLU A 137 5.83 -24.74 -46.76
CA GLU A 137 4.70 -24.09 -47.45
C GLU A 137 4.46 -22.71 -46.84
N GLU A 138 4.45 -21.68 -47.70
CA GLU A 138 3.84 -20.38 -47.41
C GLU A 138 2.34 -20.56 -47.10
N PRO A 139 1.74 -19.73 -46.23
CA PRO A 139 0.35 -19.90 -45.83
C PRO A 139 -0.61 -19.64 -47.01
N SER A 140 -1.24 -20.70 -47.49
CA SER A 140 -2.32 -20.65 -48.46
C SER A 140 -3.68 -20.37 -47.78
N ASN A 141 -4.34 -19.29 -48.19
CA ASN A 141 -5.74 -19.01 -47.86
C ASN A 141 -6.69 -20.10 -48.47
N PRO A 142 -7.77 -20.49 -47.78
CA PRO A 142 -8.75 -21.43 -48.33
C PRO A 142 -9.63 -20.80 -49.43
N PRO A 143 -10.12 -21.60 -50.40
CA PRO A 143 -10.89 -21.09 -51.54
C PRO A 143 -12.37 -20.93 -51.16
N VAL A 144 -12.90 -19.71 -51.26
CA VAL A 144 -14.35 -19.46 -51.19
C VAL A 144 -14.96 -19.65 -52.57
N ALA A 145 -15.92 -20.57 -52.65
CA ALA A 145 -16.70 -20.90 -53.83
C ALA A 145 -17.56 -19.72 -54.29
N ALA A 146 -17.69 -19.61 -55.62
CA ALA A 146 -18.50 -18.61 -56.31
C ALA A 146 -19.99 -18.75 -55.98
N ALA A 147 -20.59 -17.64 -55.53
CA ALA A 147 -22.02 -17.37 -55.63
C ALA A 147 -22.20 -16.04 -56.39
N GLU A 148 -23.12 -16.05 -57.35
CA GLU A 148 -23.45 -14.93 -58.25
C GLU A 148 -23.94 -13.71 -57.46
N PRO A 149 -23.63 -12.47 -57.89
CA PRO A 149 -24.09 -11.27 -57.22
C PRO A 149 -25.48 -10.84 -57.73
N GLU A 150 -26.45 -10.75 -56.82
CA GLU A 150 -27.63 -9.92 -57.02
C GLU A 150 -27.24 -8.43 -56.99
N THR A 151 -27.72 -7.70 -57.99
CA THR A 151 -27.52 -6.27 -58.21
C THR A 151 -28.18 -5.42 -57.13
N GLN A 152 -27.41 -4.50 -56.53
CA GLN A 152 -27.92 -3.29 -55.87
C GLN A 152 -27.36 -2.03 -56.56
N PRO A 153 -28.09 -0.90 -56.59
CA PRO A 153 -27.77 0.24 -57.45
C PRO A 153 -26.71 1.16 -56.82
N VAL A 154 -25.72 1.54 -57.63
CA VAL A 154 -24.68 2.54 -57.32
C VAL A 154 -25.26 3.95 -57.44
N VAL A 155 -25.07 4.77 -56.41
CA VAL A 155 -25.21 6.25 -56.47
C VAL A 155 -23.83 6.83 -56.79
N PRO A 156 -23.68 7.73 -57.79
CA PRO A 156 -22.37 8.23 -58.20
C PRO A 156 -21.85 9.38 -57.32
N GLU A 157 -20.56 9.31 -56.99
CA GLU A 157 -19.75 10.33 -56.33
C GLU A 157 -19.28 11.41 -57.35
N PRO A 158 -19.18 12.69 -56.95
CA PRO A 158 -18.74 13.78 -57.85
C PRO A 158 -17.20 13.84 -58.00
N PRO A 159 -16.68 14.36 -59.13
CA PRO A 159 -15.24 14.34 -59.45
C PRO A 159 -14.42 15.47 -58.79
N ASP A 160 -13.16 15.16 -58.49
CA ASP A 160 -12.12 16.08 -58.01
C ASP A 160 -11.77 17.20 -59.02
N PRO A 161 -11.44 18.41 -58.55
CA PRO A 161 -10.95 19.50 -59.41
C PRO A 161 -9.43 19.40 -59.70
N PRO A 162 -8.95 20.05 -60.78
CA PRO A 162 -7.58 19.91 -61.26
C PRO A 162 -6.56 20.73 -60.43
N VAL A 163 -5.36 20.16 -60.27
CA VAL A 163 -4.20 20.82 -59.66
C VAL A 163 -3.50 21.70 -60.71
N GLU A 164 -3.52 23.02 -60.51
CA GLU A 164 -2.77 23.98 -61.31
C GLU A 164 -1.51 24.45 -60.54
N ARG A 165 -0.33 24.16 -61.11
CA ARG A 165 0.97 24.62 -60.60
C ARG A 165 1.13 26.12 -60.90
N VAL A 166 1.24 26.96 -59.87
CA VAL A 166 1.62 28.36 -60.02
C VAL A 166 3.02 28.57 -59.46
N GLN A 167 3.91 29.06 -60.34
CA GLN A 167 5.26 29.49 -60.06
C GLN A 167 5.26 30.75 -59.19
N ALA A 168 6.21 30.80 -58.26
CA ALA A 168 6.44 31.96 -57.42
C ALA A 168 7.02 33.12 -58.26
N ASP A 169 6.25 34.19 -58.37
CA ASP A 169 6.80 35.53 -58.59
C ASP A 169 6.09 36.50 -57.63
N GLY A 170 6.90 37.27 -56.93
CA GLY A 170 6.50 38.00 -55.73
C GLY A 170 5.47 39.11 -55.94
N ARG A 171 4.86 39.46 -54.80
CA ARG A 171 3.92 40.57 -54.49
C ARG A 171 2.45 40.14 -54.44
N PHE A 172 2.01 39.74 -53.24
CA PHE A 172 0.60 39.64 -52.90
C PHE A 172 0.10 40.92 -52.21
N SER A 173 -0.88 41.57 -52.84
CA SER A 173 -1.79 42.56 -52.27
C SER A 173 -3.12 41.85 -52.02
N LEU A 174 -3.65 41.92 -50.80
CA LEU A 174 -4.96 41.35 -50.44
C LEU A 174 -6.10 42.18 -51.06
N PRO A 175 -7.07 41.56 -51.78
CA PRO A 175 -8.34 42.20 -52.09
C PRO A 175 -9.38 41.85 -51.01
N ILE A 176 -9.98 42.90 -50.45
CA ILE A 176 -11.17 42.82 -49.59
C ILE A 176 -12.37 42.41 -50.46
N VAL A 177 -13.10 41.36 -50.06
CA VAL A 177 -14.40 41.02 -50.65
C VAL A 177 -15.49 41.22 -49.59
N THR A 178 -16.33 42.21 -49.81
CA THR A 178 -17.58 42.45 -49.10
C THR A 178 -18.69 41.60 -49.70
N GLY A 179 -19.30 40.71 -48.92
CA GLY A 179 -20.48 39.94 -49.32
C GLY A 179 -21.32 39.52 -48.12
N HIS A 180 -22.55 40.05 -48.04
CA HIS A 180 -23.54 39.79 -47.00
C HIS A 180 -23.99 38.32 -46.96
N ARG A 181 -23.98 37.70 -45.78
CA ARG A 181 -24.79 36.51 -45.46
C ARG A 181 -25.69 36.84 -44.26
N SER A 182 -26.99 36.66 -44.44
CA SER A 182 -28.01 36.75 -43.39
C SER A 182 -27.95 35.51 -42.47
N PRO A 183 -28.13 35.67 -41.14
CA PRO A 183 -28.24 34.54 -40.22
C PRO A 183 -29.65 33.92 -40.21
N PRO A 184 -29.80 32.63 -39.81
CA PRO A 184 -31.11 31.98 -39.63
C PRO A 184 -31.84 32.48 -38.37
N PRO A 185 -33.18 32.29 -38.28
CA PRO A 185 -34.00 32.86 -37.21
C PRO A 185 -33.81 32.15 -35.86
N ALA A 186 -33.80 32.94 -34.79
CA ALA A 186 -33.70 32.48 -33.42
C ALA A 186 -35.04 31.89 -32.92
N VAL A 187 -34.96 30.72 -32.27
CA VAL A 187 -36.05 30.14 -31.46
C VAL A 187 -36.05 30.87 -30.11
N VAL A 188 -37.10 31.64 -29.85
CA VAL A 188 -37.30 32.35 -28.58
C VAL A 188 -37.99 31.41 -27.61
N GLY A 189 -37.23 30.85 -26.66
CA GLY A 189 -37.77 30.30 -25.42
C GLY A 189 -38.10 31.45 -24.47
N GLU A 190 -39.34 31.47 -24.02
CA GLU A 190 -39.97 32.51 -23.21
C GLU A 190 -39.36 32.56 -21.79
N PHE A 191 -38.54 33.58 -21.51
CA PHE A 191 -38.11 33.89 -20.14
C PHE A 191 -39.08 34.90 -19.51
N LEU A 192 -39.63 34.51 -18.35
CA LEU A 192 -40.42 35.36 -17.46
C LEU A 192 -39.64 36.63 -17.10
N THR A 193 -40.20 37.80 -17.37
CA THR A 193 -39.63 39.09 -16.97
C THR A 193 -39.93 39.36 -15.49
N PRO A 194 -38.92 39.64 -14.64
CA PRO A 194 -39.17 40.27 -13.37
C PRO A 194 -39.45 41.76 -13.58
N GLU A 195 -40.57 42.25 -13.03
CA GLU A 195 -40.88 43.68 -12.93
C GLU A 195 -39.87 44.37 -12.01
N ALA A 196 -38.77 44.89 -12.58
CA ALA A 196 -37.86 45.77 -11.89
C ALA A 196 -38.31 47.24 -12.10
N LYS A 197 -38.80 47.84 -11.01
CA LYS A 197 -39.06 49.28 -10.89
C LYS A 197 -37.86 50.08 -11.44
N ALA A 198 -38.14 50.95 -12.40
CA ALA A 198 -37.19 51.90 -12.94
C ALA A 198 -36.68 52.83 -11.83
N THR A 199 -35.45 52.57 -11.37
CA THR A 199 -34.63 53.58 -10.72
C THR A 199 -33.85 54.30 -11.81
N VAL A 200 -33.96 55.63 -11.82
CA VAL A 200 -33.30 56.54 -12.76
C VAL A 200 -31.81 56.22 -12.76
N SER A 201 -31.37 55.47 -13.77
CA SER A 201 -29.96 55.16 -13.99
C SER A 201 -29.38 56.27 -14.85
N ASP A 202 -28.38 56.97 -14.32
CA ASP A 202 -27.61 58.00 -15.03
C ASP A 202 -27.27 57.51 -16.46
N PRO A 203 -27.55 58.29 -17.53
CA PRO A 203 -27.25 57.90 -18.90
C PRO A 203 -25.76 57.54 -19.13
N ARG A 204 -24.84 58.06 -18.30
CA ARG A 204 -23.43 57.61 -18.31
C ARG A 204 -23.27 56.18 -17.77
N LEU A 205 -24.02 55.82 -16.73
CA LEU A 205 -24.02 54.49 -16.14
C LEU A 205 -24.63 53.45 -17.09
N ALA A 206 -25.69 53.82 -17.82
CA ALA A 206 -26.28 53.00 -18.86
C ALA A 206 -25.30 52.76 -20.03
N GLY A 207 -24.57 53.80 -20.44
CA GLY A 207 -23.52 53.70 -21.46
C GLY A 207 -22.34 52.82 -21.02
N LEU A 208 -21.88 52.97 -19.77
CA LEU A 208 -20.83 52.14 -19.17
C LEU A 208 -21.26 50.67 -19.05
N LYS A 209 -22.51 50.41 -18.64
CA LYS A 209 -23.06 49.05 -18.54
C LYS A 209 -23.13 48.37 -19.92
N ALA A 210 -23.54 49.10 -20.95
CA ALA A 210 -23.59 48.58 -22.31
C ALA A 210 -22.18 48.32 -22.89
N ALA A 211 -21.21 49.19 -22.61
CA ALA A 211 -19.82 49.00 -23.00
C ALA A 211 -19.20 47.79 -22.30
N LEU A 212 -19.41 47.66 -20.98
CA LEU A 212 -18.92 46.54 -20.19
C LEU A 212 -19.53 45.21 -20.63
N LEU A 213 -20.84 45.17 -20.88
CA LEU A 213 -21.51 43.96 -21.42
C LEU A 213 -20.95 43.56 -22.78
N LYS A 214 -20.66 44.54 -23.65
CA LYS A 214 -20.06 44.29 -24.96
C LYS A 214 -18.64 43.74 -24.83
N ASP A 215 -17.84 44.27 -23.91
CA ASP A 215 -16.46 43.84 -23.69
C ASP A 215 -16.40 42.44 -23.05
N ILE A 216 -17.29 42.13 -22.09
CA ILE A 216 -17.43 40.78 -21.51
C ILE A 216 -17.90 39.77 -22.56
N SER A 217 -18.91 40.13 -23.37
CA SER A 217 -19.42 39.24 -24.43
C SER A 217 -18.35 38.96 -25.49
N ARG A 218 -17.52 39.95 -25.81
CA ARG A 218 -16.40 39.80 -26.73
C ARG A 218 -15.30 38.93 -26.13
N ALA A 219 -14.96 39.10 -24.85
CA ALA A 219 -13.98 38.26 -24.16
C ALA A 219 -14.44 36.80 -24.10
N ALA A 220 -15.70 36.54 -23.75
CA ALA A 220 -16.28 35.19 -23.76
C ALA A 220 -16.28 34.56 -25.17
N ALA A 221 -16.66 35.31 -26.20
CA ALA A 221 -16.64 34.83 -27.59
C ALA A 221 -15.22 34.58 -28.15
N GLN A 222 -14.18 35.11 -27.48
CA GLN A 222 -12.77 34.91 -27.81
C GLN A 222 -12.11 33.83 -26.95
N GLY A 223 -12.86 33.15 -26.07
CA GLY A 223 -12.33 32.15 -25.14
C GLY A 223 -11.50 32.73 -24.00
N LEU A 224 -11.56 34.06 -23.78
CA LEU A 224 -10.80 34.75 -22.72
C LEU A 224 -11.54 34.76 -21.38
N LEU A 225 -12.75 34.20 -21.34
CA LEU A 225 -13.67 34.20 -20.21
C LEU A 225 -14.52 32.93 -20.22
N GLU A 226 -14.26 32.01 -19.28
CA GLU A 226 -14.95 30.72 -19.18
C GLU A 226 -15.59 30.55 -17.78
N PRO A 227 -16.83 30.03 -17.69
CA PRO A 227 -17.43 29.67 -16.41
C PRO A 227 -16.78 28.39 -15.88
N ALA A 228 -16.28 28.42 -14.65
CA ALA A 228 -15.91 27.21 -13.93
C ALA A 228 -17.20 26.57 -13.41
N VAL A 229 -17.60 25.44 -14.00
CA VAL A 229 -18.81 24.72 -13.58
C VAL A 229 -18.39 23.62 -12.61
N ASP A 230 -18.40 23.94 -11.32
CA ASP A 230 -18.46 22.89 -10.29
C ASP A 230 -19.81 22.19 -10.43
N ALA A 231 -19.80 20.88 -10.65
CA ALA A 231 -21.00 20.05 -10.55
C ALA A 231 -21.42 20.00 -9.07
N VAL A 232 -22.25 20.97 -8.66
CA VAL A 232 -22.94 20.91 -7.36
C VAL A 232 -24.08 19.91 -7.47
N ASP A 233 -24.01 18.83 -6.71
CA ASP A 233 -25.12 17.88 -6.55
C ASP A 233 -26.40 18.61 -6.10
N PRO A 234 -27.58 18.28 -6.68
CA PRO A 234 -28.81 18.94 -6.28
C PRO A 234 -29.19 18.54 -4.84
N PRO A 235 -29.54 19.50 -3.96
CA PRO A 235 -29.87 19.20 -2.58
C PRO A 235 -31.20 18.44 -2.46
N GLU A 236 -31.19 17.38 -1.66
CA GLU A 236 -32.36 16.63 -1.24
C GLU A 236 -33.37 17.56 -0.53
N THR A 237 -34.62 17.56 -1.01
CA THR A 237 -35.71 18.28 -0.38
C THR A 237 -36.24 17.51 0.83
N GLU A 238 -35.99 18.01 2.04
CA GLU A 238 -36.80 17.67 3.21
C GLU A 238 -37.97 18.67 3.42
N PRO A 239 -39.14 18.22 3.92
CA PRO A 239 -40.37 18.98 3.89
C PRO A 239 -40.49 19.97 5.05
N GLN A 240 -40.95 21.18 4.72
CA GLN A 240 -41.25 22.24 5.68
C GLN A 240 -42.42 21.87 6.60
N HIS A 241 -42.23 22.06 7.91
CA HIS A 241 -43.32 22.31 8.86
C HIS A 241 -43.12 23.67 9.54
N GLY A 242 -44.07 24.56 9.28
CA GLY A 242 -44.09 25.91 9.81
C GLY A 242 -44.59 25.98 11.26
N GLY A 243 -44.17 27.04 11.95
CA GLY A 243 -44.69 27.43 13.26
C GLY A 243 -44.14 28.78 13.68
N ALA A 244 -45.02 29.78 13.72
CA ALA A 244 -44.73 31.15 14.11
C ALA A 244 -44.70 31.35 15.65
N ALA A 245 -43.87 32.28 16.13
CA ALA A 245 -44.20 33.40 17.03
C ALA A 245 -43.10 33.75 18.08
N GLY A 246 -42.61 35.00 18.03
CA GLY A 246 -42.62 35.90 19.21
C GLY A 246 -41.31 36.27 19.94
N HIS A 247 -41.09 37.60 20.01
CA HIS A 247 -40.39 38.42 21.03
C HIS A 247 -38.93 38.89 20.76
N GLY A 248 -38.74 40.22 20.67
CA GLY A 248 -37.47 40.95 20.96
C GLY A 248 -37.54 41.65 22.34
N PRO A 249 -36.77 42.73 22.66
CA PRO A 249 -35.41 43.16 22.23
C PRO A 249 -34.44 43.66 23.36
N GLU A 250 -33.12 43.77 23.07
CA GLU A 250 -32.07 44.75 23.52
C GLU A 250 -31.63 44.91 25.03
N PRO A 251 -30.53 45.65 25.43
CA PRO A 251 -29.61 46.57 24.67
C PRO A 251 -28.08 46.64 25.03
N ALA A 252 -27.35 47.36 24.13
CA ALA A 252 -26.29 48.41 24.27
C ALA A 252 -24.89 48.21 24.93
N HIS A 253 -23.80 48.69 24.30
CA HIS A 253 -23.28 50.08 24.38
C HIS A 253 -21.98 50.29 23.57
N ALA A 254 -21.77 51.53 23.11
CA ALA A 254 -20.60 52.06 22.39
C ALA A 254 -19.87 53.12 23.25
N GLU A 255 -18.55 53.27 23.09
CA GLU A 255 -17.82 54.54 23.33
C GLU A 255 -16.38 54.53 22.73
N GLU A 256 -16.03 55.65 22.09
CA GLU A 256 -14.73 56.11 21.54
C GLU A 256 -14.42 57.47 22.24
N PRO A 257 -13.32 58.24 22.00
CA PRO A 257 -11.90 57.95 21.72
C PRO A 257 -10.89 58.92 22.45
N ALA A 258 -9.59 58.79 22.11
CA ALA A 258 -8.57 59.85 21.85
C ALA A 258 -7.43 60.22 22.87
N ALA A 259 -6.19 59.88 22.44
CA ALA A 259 -4.94 60.66 22.24
C ALA A 259 -4.21 61.45 23.36
N HIS A 260 -2.86 61.33 23.42
CA HIS A 260 -1.84 62.42 23.48
C HIS A 260 -0.36 61.92 23.28
N GLU A 261 0.45 62.75 22.61
CA GLU A 261 1.86 62.66 22.12
C GLU A 261 2.96 63.12 23.18
N PRO A 262 4.24 63.53 22.86
CA PRO A 262 5.42 62.84 22.27
C PRO A 262 6.83 63.16 22.94
N ALA A 263 7.92 62.67 22.29
CA ALA A 263 9.32 63.18 22.15
C ALA A 263 10.44 62.67 23.12
N HIS A 264 11.73 62.42 22.79
CA HIS A 264 12.68 62.75 21.68
C HIS A 264 13.90 61.76 21.60
N GLY A 265 14.49 61.56 20.40
CA GLY A 265 15.95 61.79 20.15
C GLY A 265 16.87 60.68 19.58
N GLY A 266 17.38 60.86 18.35
CA GLY A 266 18.74 60.42 17.92
C GLY A 266 18.88 59.64 16.58
N HIS A 267 19.59 60.20 15.58
CA HIS A 267 19.72 59.73 14.19
C HIS A 267 20.90 58.77 13.91
N ALA A 268 20.74 57.82 12.97
CA ALA A 268 21.75 57.45 11.96
C ALA A 268 21.05 56.84 10.72
N ALA A 269 21.41 57.33 9.53
CA ALA A 269 20.78 57.00 8.26
C ALA A 269 21.33 55.71 7.64
N GLN A 270 20.44 54.88 7.07
CA GLN A 270 20.76 53.99 5.95
C GLN A 270 19.50 53.75 5.11
N VAL A 271 19.71 53.78 3.79
CA VAL A 271 18.70 53.82 2.73
C VAL A 271 18.15 52.41 2.49
N GLY A 272 16.83 52.26 2.50
CA GLY A 272 16.10 51.08 2.02
C GLY A 272 14.72 51.53 1.57
N HIS A 273 14.42 51.37 0.28
CA HIS A 273 13.11 51.63 -0.30
C HIS A 273 12.14 50.51 0.15
N GLU A 274 11.18 50.84 1.01
CA GLU A 274 9.92 50.12 1.15
C GLU A 274 8.95 50.65 0.10
N GLU A 275 8.55 49.79 -0.84
CA GLU A 275 7.38 50.01 -1.68
C GLU A 275 6.09 49.62 -0.94
N PRO A 276 4.97 50.29 -1.22
CA PRO A 276 3.75 50.18 -0.42
C PRO A 276 2.97 48.90 -0.72
N THR A 277 2.51 48.25 0.34
CA THR A 277 1.50 47.19 0.31
C THR A 277 0.18 47.71 -0.25
N HIS A 278 -0.17 47.33 -1.48
CA HIS A 278 -1.53 47.42 -1.98
C HIS A 278 -2.25 46.08 -1.78
N GLY A 279 -3.24 46.09 -0.89
CA GLY A 279 -4.25 45.04 -0.80
C GLY A 279 -5.14 45.06 -2.04
N GLY A 280 -5.30 43.89 -2.63
CA GLY A 280 -6.20 43.61 -3.74
C GLY A 280 -5.86 42.22 -4.29
N GLY A 281 -6.56 41.18 -3.79
CA GLY A 281 -6.53 39.86 -4.42
C GLY A 281 -6.79 40.02 -5.92
N GLY A 282 -5.88 39.48 -6.73
CA GLY A 282 -5.95 39.60 -8.18
C GLY A 282 -7.22 38.93 -8.71
N LEU A 283 -7.62 39.28 -9.94
CA LEU A 283 -8.72 38.61 -10.64
C LEU A 283 -8.51 37.09 -10.83
N ALA A 284 -7.34 36.56 -10.48
CA ALA A 284 -6.97 35.14 -10.52
C ALA A 284 -7.56 34.32 -9.35
N ASP A 285 -7.94 34.94 -8.22
CA ASP A 285 -8.43 34.23 -7.00
C ASP A 285 -9.96 34.03 -6.98
N ARG A 286 -10.63 33.93 -8.13
CA ARG A 286 -12.08 33.73 -8.19
C ARG A 286 -12.41 32.30 -8.62
N PRO A 287 -12.98 31.44 -7.74
CA PRO A 287 -13.22 30.03 -8.03
C PRO A 287 -14.19 29.77 -9.20
N ASN A 288 -14.95 30.78 -9.64
CA ASN A 288 -16.10 30.56 -10.52
C ASN A 288 -15.87 31.07 -11.97
N VAL A 289 -14.77 31.78 -12.24
CA VAL A 289 -14.52 32.44 -13.54
C VAL A 289 -13.03 32.47 -13.87
N ARG A 290 -12.64 31.88 -15.00
CA ARG A 290 -11.27 31.96 -15.53
C ARG A 290 -11.13 33.15 -16.47
N ILE A 291 -10.04 33.91 -16.34
CA ILE A 291 -9.72 35.07 -17.19
C ILE A 291 -8.30 34.93 -17.70
N GLU A 292 -8.14 34.89 -19.02
CA GLU A 292 -6.83 34.93 -19.68
C GLU A 292 -6.71 36.16 -20.58
N THR A 293 -5.50 36.72 -20.72
CA THR A 293 -5.26 37.79 -21.68
C THR A 293 -4.75 37.24 -23.02
N SER A 294 -4.91 38.02 -24.10
CA SER A 294 -4.36 37.66 -25.41
C SER A 294 -2.82 37.61 -25.43
N ILE A 295 -2.15 38.16 -24.40
CA ILE A 295 -0.70 38.05 -24.22
C ILE A 295 -0.36 36.70 -23.57
N ASP A 296 -1.13 36.24 -22.60
CA ASP A 296 -0.95 34.92 -21.96
C ASP A 296 -1.15 33.79 -22.98
N GLN A 297 -2.19 33.91 -23.81
CA GLN A 297 -2.43 32.99 -24.93
C GLN A 297 -1.30 33.05 -25.97
N GLY A 298 -0.79 34.25 -26.27
CA GLY A 298 0.31 34.48 -27.21
C GLY A 298 1.68 33.98 -26.73
N LEU A 299 1.92 33.96 -25.41
CA LEU A 299 3.12 33.41 -24.80
C LEU A 299 3.11 31.87 -24.79
N SER A 300 1.93 31.24 -24.68
CA SER A 300 1.77 29.79 -24.86
C SER A 300 1.96 29.32 -26.31
N MET A 301 1.68 30.17 -27.31
CA MET A 301 1.86 29.82 -28.73
C MET A 301 3.32 29.83 -29.23
N GLY A 302 4.30 30.17 -28.38
CA GLY A 302 5.72 30.25 -28.74
C GLY A 302 6.49 28.92 -28.72
N LYS A 303 5.89 27.82 -28.24
CA LYS A 303 6.46 26.47 -28.29
C LYS A 303 5.53 25.59 -29.12
N GLU A 304 6.06 24.92 -30.13
CA GLU A 304 5.30 23.99 -30.97
C GLU A 304 4.50 22.99 -30.12
N GLY A 305 3.17 23.16 -30.10
CA GLY A 305 2.29 22.10 -30.56
C GLY A 305 1.28 21.46 -29.61
N ASP A 306 1.06 21.90 -28.37
CA ASP A 306 0.03 21.28 -27.50
C ASP A 306 -0.79 22.32 -26.71
N PRO A 307 -2.13 22.14 -26.57
CA PRO A 307 -2.92 22.93 -25.64
C PRO A 307 -2.44 22.67 -24.21
N VAL A 308 -2.14 23.73 -23.46
CA VAL A 308 -1.80 23.61 -22.04
C VAL A 308 -3.07 23.20 -21.29
N THR A 309 -3.18 21.90 -20.98
CA THR A 309 -4.22 21.38 -20.11
C THR A 309 -3.86 21.71 -18.66
N SER A 310 -4.89 21.98 -17.86
CA SER A 310 -4.73 22.23 -16.43
C SER A 310 -5.48 21.16 -15.64
N SER A 311 -4.97 20.77 -14.48
CA SER A 311 -5.67 19.90 -13.54
C SER A 311 -6.94 20.59 -13.03
N ALA A 312 -7.85 19.84 -12.41
CA ALA A 312 -9.00 20.41 -11.68
C ALA A 312 -8.58 21.50 -10.66
N SER A 313 -7.40 21.34 -10.05
CA SER A 313 -6.81 22.27 -9.07
C SER A 313 -6.05 23.46 -9.70
N GLY A 314 -6.10 23.65 -11.03
CA GLY A 314 -5.49 24.79 -11.72
C GLY A 314 -3.98 24.67 -12.03
N HIS A 315 -3.31 23.57 -11.69
CA HIS A 315 -1.91 23.33 -12.05
C HIS A 315 -1.74 23.01 -13.54
N SER A 316 -0.61 23.39 -14.15
CA SER A 316 -0.29 23.04 -15.53
C SER A 316 0.13 21.57 -15.64
N CYS A 317 -0.51 20.84 -16.54
CA CYS A 317 -0.20 19.43 -16.77
C CYS A 317 1.02 19.25 -17.67
N PHE A 318 1.78 18.18 -17.45
CA PHE A 318 2.83 17.79 -18.38
C PHE A 318 2.25 17.39 -19.74
N PRO A 319 2.92 17.74 -20.86
CA PRO A 319 2.43 17.40 -22.19
C PRO A 319 2.34 15.90 -22.43
N ASP A 320 1.25 15.46 -23.07
CA ASP A 320 0.97 14.05 -23.37
C ASP A 320 2.08 13.33 -24.17
N ARG A 321 2.77 14.07 -25.04
CA ARG A 321 3.92 13.58 -25.83
C ARG A 321 5.10 13.12 -24.97
N TYR A 322 5.12 13.44 -23.67
CA TYR A 322 6.13 12.94 -22.74
C TYR A 322 5.86 11.50 -22.31
N PHE A 323 4.68 10.94 -22.64
CA PHE A 323 4.21 9.63 -22.18
C PHE A 323 3.70 8.74 -23.34
N ASP A 324 3.99 9.09 -24.59
CA ASP A 324 3.49 8.41 -25.79
C ASP A 324 4.29 7.15 -26.14
N LEU A 325 4.22 6.12 -25.28
CA LEU A 325 4.99 4.89 -25.46
C LEU A 325 4.67 4.17 -26.79
N VAL A 326 3.41 4.20 -27.21
CA VAL A 326 2.97 3.60 -28.48
C VAL A 326 3.62 4.32 -29.66
N GLY A 327 3.56 5.65 -29.68
CA GLY A 327 4.22 6.46 -30.71
C GLY A 327 5.74 6.34 -30.72
N TRP A 328 6.35 5.92 -29.61
CA TRP A 328 7.79 5.63 -29.53
C TRP A 328 8.16 4.22 -30.00
N GLY A 329 7.18 3.42 -30.41
CA GLY A 329 7.37 2.10 -30.98
C GLY A 329 7.33 0.96 -29.96
N ALA A 330 6.54 1.07 -28.90
CA ALA A 330 6.42 0.00 -27.91
C ALA A 330 6.00 -1.36 -28.49
N GLU A 331 5.22 -1.38 -29.57
CA GLU A 331 4.80 -2.61 -30.26
C GLU A 331 5.83 -3.17 -31.26
N ARG A 332 6.94 -2.46 -31.48
CA ARG A 332 8.00 -2.93 -32.39
C ARG A 332 8.90 -3.95 -31.69
N PRO A 333 9.49 -4.91 -32.42
CA PRO A 333 10.50 -5.79 -31.86
C PRO A 333 11.67 -5.01 -31.26
N ALA A 334 11.94 -5.21 -29.97
CA ALA A 334 12.92 -4.45 -29.20
C ALA A 334 14.30 -4.38 -29.88
N ALA A 335 14.80 -5.53 -30.35
CA ALA A 335 16.11 -5.64 -30.97
C ALA A 335 16.25 -4.77 -32.22
N GLU A 336 15.22 -4.72 -33.07
CA GLU A 336 15.23 -3.93 -34.30
C GLU A 336 15.15 -2.44 -34.01
N LEU A 337 14.23 -2.05 -33.13
CA LEU A 337 14.04 -0.65 -32.74
C LEU A 337 15.31 -0.09 -32.10
N ILE A 338 15.89 -0.80 -31.14
CA ILE A 338 17.09 -0.36 -30.42
C ILE A 338 18.31 -0.32 -31.36
N ALA A 339 18.46 -1.31 -32.25
CA ALA A 339 19.56 -1.31 -33.22
C ALA A 339 19.47 -0.12 -34.18
N GLU A 340 18.27 0.17 -34.70
CA GLU A 340 17.99 1.35 -35.54
C GLU A 340 18.36 2.64 -34.79
N ARG A 341 17.88 2.82 -33.54
CA ARG A 341 18.13 4.05 -32.77
C ARG A 341 19.60 4.22 -32.37
N ARG A 342 20.31 3.13 -32.08
CA ARG A 342 21.75 3.17 -31.78
C ARG A 342 22.58 3.52 -33.02
N ALA A 343 22.19 3.05 -34.20
CA ALA A 343 22.90 3.37 -35.44
C ALA A 343 22.84 4.86 -35.80
N ASP A 344 21.74 5.54 -35.43
CA ASP A 344 21.51 6.97 -35.67
C ASP A 344 22.17 7.90 -34.65
N LEU A 345 22.80 7.37 -33.59
CA LEU A 345 23.21 8.15 -32.42
C LEU A 345 24.23 9.25 -32.75
N THR A 346 25.17 8.93 -33.65
CA THR A 346 26.23 9.84 -34.09
C THR A 346 25.91 10.42 -35.47
N ASP A 347 26.10 11.72 -35.63
CA ASP A 347 26.05 12.38 -36.92
C ASP A 347 27.33 12.17 -37.75
N ILE A 348 27.37 12.70 -38.96
CA ILE A 348 28.53 12.62 -39.87
C ILE A 348 29.83 13.26 -39.33
N ARG A 349 29.78 13.95 -38.18
CA ARG A 349 30.91 14.61 -37.53
C ARG A 349 31.38 13.86 -36.29
N ASP A 350 30.90 12.62 -36.09
CA ASP A 350 31.10 11.81 -34.89
C ASP A 350 30.62 12.51 -33.60
N GLN A 351 29.58 13.36 -33.71
CA GLN A 351 28.93 14.00 -32.57
C GLN A 351 27.56 13.39 -32.29
N ASN A 352 27.21 13.26 -31.01
CA ASN A 352 25.90 12.79 -30.62
C ASN A 352 24.82 13.79 -31.06
N SER A 353 23.83 13.31 -31.80
CA SER A 353 22.68 14.13 -32.21
C SER A 353 21.64 14.18 -31.08
N PRO A 354 21.26 15.36 -30.54
CA PRO A 354 20.26 15.44 -29.47
C PRO A 354 18.94 14.76 -29.81
N ASP A 355 18.52 14.84 -31.08
CA ASP A 355 17.31 14.18 -31.57
C ASP A 355 17.45 12.65 -31.63
N ALA A 356 18.64 12.14 -31.96
CA ALA A 356 18.89 10.70 -31.95
C ALA A 356 18.98 10.15 -30.52
N VAL A 357 19.63 10.89 -29.61
CA VAL A 357 19.67 10.57 -28.18
C VAL A 357 18.25 10.52 -27.61
N ARG A 358 17.43 11.54 -27.89
CA ARG A 358 16.01 11.57 -27.51
C ARG A 358 15.25 10.34 -28.00
N ARG A 359 15.37 9.99 -29.28
CA ARG A 359 14.69 8.80 -29.84
C ARG A 359 15.19 7.49 -29.23
N LEU A 360 16.47 7.41 -28.86
CA LEU A 360 17.03 6.24 -28.19
C LEU A 360 16.50 6.10 -26.76
N VAL A 361 16.41 7.19 -26.00
CA VAL A 361 15.78 7.19 -24.66
C VAL A 361 14.32 6.76 -24.76
N GLN A 362 13.56 7.35 -25.67
CA GLN A 362 12.16 6.99 -25.92
C GLN A 362 11.99 5.51 -26.31
N ALA A 363 12.92 4.96 -27.10
CA ALA A 363 12.93 3.55 -27.48
C ALA A 363 13.24 2.62 -26.29
N TYR A 364 14.11 3.00 -25.36
CA TYR A 364 14.34 2.20 -24.16
C TYR A 364 13.13 2.23 -23.23
N LEU A 365 12.55 3.41 -23.00
CA LEU A 365 11.35 3.56 -22.19
C LEU A 365 10.17 2.77 -22.76
N SER A 366 9.95 2.80 -24.09
CA SER A 366 8.88 2.03 -24.71
C SER A 366 9.05 0.51 -24.60
N GLN A 367 10.25 0.05 -24.23
CA GLN A 367 10.61 -1.35 -24.06
C GLN A 367 10.88 -1.73 -22.59
N THR A 368 10.45 -0.93 -21.61
CA THR A 368 10.67 -1.17 -20.16
C THR A 368 12.15 -1.30 -19.77
N MET A 369 13.05 -0.61 -20.49
CA MET A 369 14.50 -0.62 -20.22
C MET A 369 14.91 0.67 -19.50
N GLY A 370 14.50 0.81 -18.22
CA GLY A 370 14.70 2.04 -17.45
C GLY A 370 16.18 2.35 -17.20
N ALA A 371 16.95 1.35 -16.81
CA ALA A 371 18.36 1.51 -16.47
C ALA A 371 19.18 2.01 -17.68
N GLU A 372 18.88 1.50 -18.87
CA GLU A 372 19.47 1.89 -20.14
C GLU A 372 19.06 3.31 -20.54
N ALA A 373 17.78 3.67 -20.38
CA ALA A 373 17.31 5.03 -20.61
C ALA A 373 18.06 6.03 -19.71
N ARG A 374 18.16 5.73 -18.41
CA ARG A 374 18.91 6.55 -17.42
C ARG A 374 20.40 6.60 -17.72
N ALA A 375 20.99 5.50 -18.18
CA ALA A 375 22.40 5.47 -18.57
C ALA A 375 22.64 6.41 -19.76
N VAL A 376 21.78 6.41 -20.77
CA VAL A 376 21.86 7.35 -21.89
C VAL A 376 21.68 8.79 -21.43
N LEU A 377 20.67 9.07 -20.61
CA LEU A 377 20.39 10.43 -20.11
C LEU A 377 21.57 11.01 -19.32
N ARG A 378 22.27 10.18 -18.53
CA ARG A 378 23.40 10.61 -17.69
C ARG A 378 24.73 10.68 -18.43
N GLU A 379 25.08 9.65 -19.20
CA GLU A 379 26.41 9.49 -19.78
C GLU A 379 26.55 10.21 -21.13
N ILE A 380 25.51 10.18 -21.95
CA ILE A 380 25.52 10.84 -23.26
C ILE A 380 25.03 12.29 -23.13
N GLY A 381 24.10 12.53 -22.22
CA GLY A 381 23.53 13.85 -21.94
C GLY A 381 22.48 14.25 -22.98
N LEU A 382 21.34 14.75 -22.51
CA LEU A 382 20.29 15.29 -23.34
C LEU A 382 19.75 16.58 -22.72
N GLU A 383 19.94 17.71 -23.42
CA GLU A 383 19.30 18.97 -23.03
C GLU A 383 17.88 19.01 -23.61
N HIS A 384 16.92 18.47 -22.85
CA HIS A 384 15.51 18.49 -23.22
C HIS A 384 14.62 18.74 -22.00
N PRO A 385 13.54 19.54 -22.09
CA PRO A 385 12.66 19.82 -20.96
C PRO A 385 12.02 18.58 -20.31
N ALA A 386 11.81 17.51 -21.08
CA ALA A 386 11.26 16.24 -20.58
C ALA A 386 12.30 15.34 -19.89
N THR A 387 13.59 15.69 -19.90
CA THR A 387 14.65 14.84 -19.35
C THR A 387 14.43 14.46 -17.88
N PRO A 388 14.03 15.39 -16.98
CA PRO A 388 13.70 15.01 -15.60
C PRO A 388 12.53 14.03 -15.53
N VAL A 389 11.48 14.22 -16.34
CA VAL A 389 10.30 13.34 -16.39
C VAL A 389 10.68 11.94 -16.90
N TRP A 390 11.53 11.86 -17.93
CA TRP A 390 12.00 10.58 -18.48
C TRP A 390 12.95 9.82 -17.55
N ASP A 391 13.74 10.51 -16.73
CA ASP A 391 14.59 9.89 -15.69
C ASP A 391 13.74 9.24 -14.59
N GLU A 392 12.58 9.83 -14.27
CA GLU A 392 11.63 9.25 -13.32
C GLU A 392 10.75 8.16 -13.95
N LEU A 393 10.32 8.30 -15.21
CA LEU A 393 9.64 7.22 -15.94
C LEU A 393 10.48 5.94 -15.99
N ALA A 394 11.78 6.09 -16.23
CA ALA A 394 12.72 4.99 -16.18
C ALA A 394 12.82 4.37 -14.77
N ALA A 395 12.76 5.17 -13.71
CA ALA A 395 12.74 4.67 -12.35
C ALA A 395 11.45 3.87 -12.09
N ILE A 396 10.29 4.37 -12.51
CA ILE A 396 9.01 3.68 -12.37
C ILE A 396 9.04 2.30 -13.06
N MET A 397 9.67 2.20 -14.23
CA MET A 397 9.78 0.93 -14.95
C MET A 397 10.65 -0.10 -14.22
N ASP A 398 11.76 0.31 -13.61
CA ASP A 398 12.69 -0.63 -12.96
C ASP A 398 12.36 -0.88 -11.48
N GLU A 399 11.84 0.14 -10.80
CA GLU A 399 11.69 0.22 -9.34
C GLU A 399 10.20 0.23 -8.93
N GLY A 400 9.26 0.30 -9.88
CA GLY A 400 7.82 0.39 -9.62
C GLY A 400 7.35 1.78 -9.15
N GLN A 401 8.28 2.69 -8.86
CA GLN A 401 8.01 4.04 -8.36
C GLN A 401 9.07 5.06 -8.83
N ALA A 402 8.77 6.35 -8.69
CA ALA A 402 9.73 7.40 -8.99
C ALA A 402 10.75 7.54 -7.84
N ARG A 403 11.97 7.98 -8.18
CA ARG A 403 12.99 8.36 -7.17
C ARG A 403 12.75 9.77 -6.63
N LYS A 404 11.99 10.58 -7.37
CA LYS A 404 11.52 11.91 -6.95
C LYS A 404 10.02 12.04 -7.23
N PRO A 405 9.17 11.47 -6.37
CA PRO A 405 7.71 11.55 -6.50
C PRO A 405 7.19 12.99 -6.56
N ASP A 406 7.84 13.92 -5.86
CA ASP A 406 7.50 15.35 -5.80
C ASP A 406 7.36 16.03 -7.18
N LEU A 407 8.02 15.49 -8.22
CA LEU A 407 7.89 15.98 -9.59
C LEU A 407 6.46 15.80 -10.14
N PHE A 408 5.72 14.83 -9.62
CA PHE A 408 4.39 14.42 -10.08
C PHE A 408 3.25 14.77 -9.12
N GLU A 409 3.52 15.33 -7.93
CA GLU A 409 2.50 15.69 -6.91
C GLU A 409 1.26 16.33 -7.54
N THR A 410 1.45 17.42 -8.29
CA THR A 410 0.35 18.20 -8.88
C THR A 410 -0.27 17.61 -10.15
N GLN A 411 0.09 16.39 -10.53
CA GLN A 411 -0.25 15.80 -11.83
C GLN A 411 -1.32 14.70 -11.74
N LEU A 412 -1.73 14.28 -10.53
CA LEU A 412 -2.76 13.25 -10.33
C LEU A 412 -4.13 13.64 -10.89
N GLY A 413 -4.50 14.91 -10.77
CA GLY A 413 -5.78 15.46 -11.23
C GLY A 413 -5.78 15.94 -12.68
N CYS A 414 -4.78 15.57 -13.48
CA CYS A 414 -4.65 16.00 -14.88
C CYS A 414 -5.44 15.10 -15.83
N PRO A 415 -6.27 15.64 -16.73
CA PRO A 415 -7.10 14.86 -17.65
C PRO A 415 -6.31 14.35 -18.87
N SER A 416 -5.22 13.63 -18.65
CA SER A 416 -4.25 13.21 -19.68
C SER A 416 -3.41 12.02 -19.21
N ARG A 417 -2.48 11.50 -20.05
CA ARG A 417 -1.67 10.30 -19.70
C ARG A 417 -0.85 10.48 -18.44
N VAL A 418 -0.49 11.71 -18.09
CA VAL A 418 0.32 12.02 -16.91
C VAL A 418 -0.32 11.53 -15.61
N ALA A 419 -1.66 11.46 -15.50
CA ALA A 419 -2.31 11.01 -14.27
C ALA A 419 -1.92 9.58 -13.88
N LEU A 420 -1.82 8.67 -14.86
CA LEU A 420 -1.35 7.30 -14.63
C LEU A 420 0.08 7.30 -14.12
N TRP A 421 0.97 8.05 -14.76
CA TRP A 421 2.38 8.11 -14.37
C TRP A 421 2.58 8.81 -13.04
N ALA A 422 1.73 9.77 -12.68
CA ALA A 422 1.74 10.41 -11.37
C ALA A 422 1.32 9.44 -10.27
N ALA A 423 0.26 8.66 -10.50
CA ALA A 423 -0.15 7.61 -9.57
C ALA A 423 0.89 6.49 -9.47
N LEU A 424 1.58 6.18 -10.57
CA LEU A 424 2.71 5.25 -10.59
C LEU A 424 4.00 5.82 -9.97
N ALA A 425 4.14 7.14 -9.86
CA ALA A 425 5.35 7.75 -9.31
C ALA A 425 5.43 7.67 -7.79
N MET A 426 4.27 7.68 -7.11
CA MET A 426 4.19 7.74 -5.65
C MET A 426 4.15 6.33 -5.05
N PRO A 427 4.84 6.06 -3.92
CA PRO A 427 4.73 4.77 -3.22
C PRO A 427 3.30 4.49 -2.78
N GLU A 428 2.65 5.48 -2.17
CA GLU A 428 1.28 5.46 -1.68
C GLU A 428 0.49 6.64 -2.28
N LEU A 429 -0.82 6.46 -2.50
CA LEU A 429 -1.67 7.52 -3.04
C LEU A 429 -2.20 8.42 -1.90
N PRO A 430 -2.17 9.75 -2.07
CA PRO A 430 -2.69 10.68 -1.08
C PRO A 430 -4.22 10.58 -0.95
N PRO A 431 -4.79 10.39 0.26
CA PRO A 431 -6.22 10.16 0.45
C PRO A 431 -7.09 11.42 0.22
N ASP A 432 -6.52 12.62 0.37
CA ASP A 432 -7.24 13.89 0.29
C ASP A 432 -7.04 14.63 -1.05
N GLU A 433 -6.36 14.03 -2.02
CA GLU A 433 -6.10 14.65 -3.32
C GLU A 433 -7.07 14.18 -4.40
N TYR A 434 -7.44 15.09 -5.30
CA TYR A 434 -8.26 14.73 -6.46
C TYR A 434 -7.45 13.93 -7.49
N ILE A 435 -7.85 12.69 -7.72
CA ILE A 435 -7.26 11.77 -8.70
C ILE A 435 -8.22 11.60 -9.89
N ASP A 436 -7.75 11.87 -11.12
CA ASP A 436 -8.55 11.61 -12.32
C ASP A 436 -8.47 10.13 -12.72
N THR A 437 -9.27 9.30 -12.05
CA THR A 437 -9.32 7.85 -12.29
C THR A 437 -9.75 7.49 -13.71
N SER A 438 -10.54 8.34 -14.37
CA SER A 438 -10.93 8.13 -15.77
C SER A 438 -9.74 8.29 -16.71
N ALA A 439 -8.92 9.33 -16.51
CA ALA A 439 -7.68 9.52 -17.26
C ALA A 439 -6.69 8.37 -17.04
N ILE A 440 -6.58 7.88 -15.79
CA ILE A 440 -5.73 6.72 -15.45
C ILE A 440 -6.17 5.46 -16.20
N LEU A 441 -7.46 5.12 -16.14
CA LEU A 441 -7.99 3.92 -16.82
C LEU A 441 -7.84 3.98 -18.35
N MET A 442 -8.03 5.16 -18.94
CA MET A 442 -7.80 5.37 -20.38
C MET A 442 -6.32 5.20 -20.73
N ALA A 443 -5.43 5.90 -20.02
CA ALA A 443 -3.98 5.82 -20.25
C ALA A 443 -3.44 4.39 -20.03
N PHE A 444 -3.96 3.69 -19.02
CA PHE A 444 -3.57 2.31 -18.74
C PHE A 444 -4.02 1.37 -19.85
N SER A 445 -5.22 1.57 -20.40
CA SER A 445 -5.74 0.76 -21.51
C SER A 445 -4.96 0.94 -22.81
N GLU A 446 -4.30 2.09 -23.01
CA GLU A 446 -3.41 2.35 -24.15
C GLU A 446 -2.06 1.63 -24.02
N LEU A 447 -1.69 1.13 -22.84
CA LEU A 447 -0.41 0.47 -22.64
C LEU A 447 -0.33 -0.88 -23.37
N PRO A 448 0.85 -1.21 -23.94
CA PRO A 448 1.15 -2.55 -24.44
C PRO A 448 0.94 -3.64 -23.37
N LEU A 449 0.70 -4.88 -23.82
CA LEU A 449 0.39 -6.01 -22.93
C LEU A 449 1.45 -6.23 -21.85
N ASN A 450 2.74 -6.20 -22.20
CA ASN A 450 3.83 -6.39 -21.25
C ASN A 450 3.82 -5.33 -20.13
N LEU A 451 3.54 -4.07 -20.47
CA LEU A 451 3.45 -2.97 -19.52
C LEU A 451 2.20 -3.08 -18.64
N ARG A 452 1.06 -3.50 -19.19
CA ARG A 452 -0.15 -3.74 -18.39
C ARG A 452 0.03 -4.90 -17.40
N ARG A 453 0.71 -5.98 -17.80
CA ARG A 453 1.00 -7.12 -16.91
C ARG A 453 1.92 -6.73 -15.77
N TYR A 454 2.93 -5.90 -16.05
CA TYR A 454 3.91 -5.48 -15.05
C TYR A 454 3.41 -4.34 -14.15
N LEU A 455 2.92 -3.24 -14.74
CA LEU A 455 2.50 -2.06 -13.98
C LEU A 455 1.09 -2.21 -13.39
N GLY A 456 0.27 -3.09 -13.96
CA GLY A 456 -1.10 -3.32 -13.53
C GLY A 456 -1.23 -3.72 -12.07
N PRO A 457 -0.52 -4.77 -11.61
CA PRO A 457 -0.53 -5.15 -10.20
C PRO A 457 -0.11 -4.00 -9.28
N ILE A 458 0.97 -3.27 -9.64
CA ILE A 458 1.50 -2.15 -8.85
C ILE A 458 0.45 -1.05 -8.66
N ILE A 459 -0.19 -0.60 -9.75
CA ILE A 459 -1.16 0.48 -9.66
C ILE A 459 -2.47 0.01 -8.99
N SER A 460 -2.89 -1.24 -9.22
CA SER A 460 -4.05 -1.81 -8.53
C SER A 460 -3.83 -1.87 -7.02
N ASP A 461 -2.64 -2.27 -6.57
CA ASP A 461 -2.31 -2.37 -5.15
C ASP A 461 -2.40 -1.01 -4.44
N ARG A 462 -1.88 0.04 -5.07
CA ARG A 462 -1.97 1.41 -4.54
C ARG A 462 -3.40 1.92 -4.40
N PHE A 463 -4.28 1.58 -5.35
CA PHE A 463 -5.69 1.94 -5.24
C PHE A 463 -6.40 1.13 -4.14
N LEU A 464 -6.00 -0.12 -3.91
CA LEU A 464 -6.49 -0.92 -2.78
C LEU A 464 -6.07 -0.31 -1.44
N GLU A 465 -4.80 0.05 -1.28
CA GLU A 465 -4.26 0.68 -0.08
C GLU A 465 -4.91 2.05 0.19
N ALA A 466 -5.24 2.80 -0.87
CA ALA A 466 -5.98 4.04 -0.78
C ALA A 466 -7.49 3.85 -0.50
N GLY A 467 -8.00 2.61 -0.49
CA GLY A 467 -9.40 2.28 -0.25
C GLY A 467 -10.33 2.46 -1.46
N ASP A 468 -9.81 2.70 -2.67
CA ASP A 468 -10.59 2.74 -3.91
C ASP A 468 -10.60 1.37 -4.61
N GLU A 469 -11.36 0.46 -4.00
CA GLU A 469 -11.59 -0.90 -4.50
C GLU A 469 -12.10 -0.90 -5.96
N GLN A 470 -12.98 0.04 -6.29
CA GLN A 470 -13.64 0.08 -7.59
C GLN A 470 -12.65 0.37 -8.73
N THR A 471 -11.70 1.28 -8.53
CA THR A 471 -10.64 1.56 -9.49
C THR A 471 -9.67 0.38 -9.61
N ALA A 472 -9.27 -0.23 -8.50
CA ALA A 472 -8.43 -1.43 -8.50
C ALA A 472 -9.06 -2.60 -9.29
N LEU A 473 -10.36 -2.85 -9.10
CA LEU A 473 -11.15 -3.82 -9.87
C LEU A 473 -11.15 -3.51 -11.36
N ASN A 474 -11.31 -2.24 -11.74
CA ASN A 474 -11.34 -1.82 -13.13
C ASN A 474 -9.97 -2.04 -13.81
N LEU A 475 -8.87 -1.74 -13.12
CA LEU A 475 -7.50 -1.97 -13.58
C LEU A 475 -7.23 -3.47 -13.77
N ARG A 476 -7.57 -4.30 -12.77
CA ARG A 476 -7.50 -5.77 -12.85
C ARG A 476 -8.29 -6.33 -14.02
N ASN A 477 -9.52 -5.85 -14.23
CA ASN A 477 -10.36 -6.25 -15.37
C ASN A 477 -9.77 -5.85 -16.73
N ALA A 478 -9.02 -4.74 -16.81
CA ALA A 478 -8.36 -4.31 -18.03
C ALA A 478 -7.19 -5.23 -18.44
N ILE A 479 -6.66 -6.03 -17.51
CA ILE A 479 -5.59 -7.01 -17.74
C ILE A 479 -6.20 -8.36 -18.14
N ILE A 480 -7.13 -8.88 -17.34
CA ILE A 480 -7.65 -10.27 -17.50
C ILE A 480 -8.47 -10.46 -18.78
N ARG A 481 -9.09 -9.39 -19.30
CA ARG A 481 -9.80 -9.43 -20.59
C ARG A 481 -8.91 -9.84 -21.78
N LEU A 482 -7.59 -9.82 -21.61
CA LEU A 482 -6.62 -10.20 -22.63
C LEU A 482 -6.40 -11.72 -22.72
N GLY A 483 -6.97 -12.50 -21.80
CA GLY A 483 -6.93 -13.97 -21.80
C GLY A 483 -5.84 -14.56 -20.90
N PRO A 484 -5.64 -15.89 -20.94
CA PRO A 484 -4.75 -16.62 -20.02
C PRO A 484 -3.28 -16.17 -20.10
N GLU A 485 -2.85 -15.66 -21.24
CA GLU A 485 -1.49 -15.12 -21.40
C GLU A 485 -1.23 -13.88 -20.55
N ALA A 486 -2.26 -13.26 -19.97
CA ALA A 486 -2.14 -12.11 -19.08
C ALA A 486 -1.98 -12.49 -17.61
N GLU A 487 -2.21 -13.74 -17.23
CA GLU A 487 -2.08 -14.21 -15.85
C GLU A 487 -0.60 -14.19 -15.41
N THR A 488 -0.37 -13.74 -14.18
CA THR A 488 0.93 -13.58 -13.52
C THR A 488 0.70 -13.74 -12.03
N HIS A 489 1.67 -14.29 -11.30
CA HIS A 489 1.55 -14.46 -9.84
C HIS A 489 1.27 -13.13 -9.11
N GLU A 490 1.87 -12.02 -9.55
CA GLU A 490 1.63 -10.68 -8.99
C GLU A 490 0.18 -10.23 -9.17
N LEU A 491 -0.43 -10.54 -10.32
CA LEU A 491 -1.85 -10.28 -10.56
C LEU A 491 -2.74 -11.17 -9.67
N THR A 492 -2.37 -12.44 -9.51
CA THR A 492 -3.08 -13.37 -8.61
C THR A 492 -3.07 -12.86 -7.16
N LEU A 493 -1.97 -12.27 -6.70
CA LEU A 493 -1.90 -11.65 -5.37
C LEU A 493 -2.80 -10.41 -5.25
N VAL A 494 -2.89 -9.59 -6.29
CA VAL A 494 -3.85 -8.47 -6.32
C VAL A 494 -5.29 -8.97 -6.30
N GLU A 495 -5.60 -10.08 -6.98
CA GLU A 495 -6.91 -10.71 -6.89
C GLU A 495 -7.20 -11.21 -5.47
N ALA A 496 -6.22 -11.80 -4.79
CA ALA A 496 -6.36 -12.22 -3.39
C ALA A 496 -6.64 -11.03 -2.47
N LYS A 497 -5.90 -9.93 -2.58
CA LYS A 497 -6.13 -8.70 -1.81
C LYS A 497 -7.53 -8.11 -2.06
N LEU A 498 -7.98 -8.10 -3.32
CA LEU A 498 -9.35 -7.68 -3.67
C LEU A 498 -10.42 -8.56 -3.00
N GLU A 499 -10.21 -9.87 -2.99
CA GLU A 499 -11.12 -10.81 -2.34
C GLU A 499 -11.14 -10.63 -0.81
N GLN A 500 -10.00 -10.33 -0.17
CA GLN A 500 -9.96 -9.98 1.26
C GLN A 500 -10.78 -8.72 1.57
N VAL A 501 -10.64 -7.66 0.76
CA VAL A 501 -11.43 -6.42 0.93
C VAL A 501 -12.93 -6.69 0.77
N GLN A 502 -13.29 -7.63 -0.11
CA GLN A 502 -14.68 -8.05 -0.34
C GLN A 502 -15.22 -9.02 0.72
N GLY A 503 -14.39 -9.47 1.67
CA GLY A 503 -14.74 -10.46 2.69
C GLY A 503 -14.82 -11.89 2.18
N LEU A 504 -14.20 -12.18 1.04
CA LEU A 504 -14.07 -13.50 0.41
C LEU A 504 -12.74 -14.15 0.85
N ASP A 505 -12.61 -14.37 2.16
CA ASP A 505 -11.36 -14.83 2.79
C ASP A 505 -10.91 -16.21 2.28
N GLU A 506 -11.84 -17.15 2.09
CA GLU A 506 -11.51 -18.51 1.63
C GLU A 506 -10.96 -18.51 0.20
N GLU A 507 -11.53 -17.68 -0.68
CA GLU A 507 -11.04 -17.50 -2.04
C GLU A 507 -9.66 -16.82 -2.07
N ALA A 508 -9.47 -15.78 -1.25
CA ALA A 508 -8.20 -15.08 -1.14
C ALA A 508 -7.09 -16.02 -0.66
N ASP A 509 -7.34 -16.81 0.39
CA ASP A 509 -6.39 -17.76 0.94
C ASP A 509 -6.02 -18.84 -0.10
N ALA A 510 -6.99 -19.30 -0.89
CA ALA A 510 -6.74 -20.26 -1.96
C ALA A 510 -5.82 -19.71 -3.05
N ARG A 511 -5.96 -18.43 -3.41
CA ARG A 511 -5.06 -17.76 -4.38
C ARG A 511 -3.67 -17.53 -3.85
N ILE A 512 -3.55 -17.15 -2.57
CA ILE A 512 -2.25 -17.02 -1.92
C ILE A 512 -1.52 -18.36 -1.90
N GLU A 513 -2.23 -19.44 -1.54
CA GLU A 513 -1.69 -20.81 -1.53
C GLU A 513 -1.27 -21.29 -2.93
N GLU A 514 -2.02 -20.93 -3.98
CA GLU A 514 -1.65 -21.21 -5.37
C GLU A 514 -0.27 -20.59 -5.71
N VAL A 515 -0.07 -19.31 -5.40
CA VAL A 515 1.20 -18.61 -5.65
C VAL A 515 2.34 -19.20 -4.82
N LEU A 516 2.08 -19.56 -3.55
CA LEU A 516 3.06 -20.20 -2.67
C LEU A 516 3.48 -21.58 -3.21
N SER A 517 2.52 -22.36 -3.69
CA SER A 517 2.74 -23.72 -4.22
C SER A 517 3.51 -23.73 -5.54
N ASP A 518 3.24 -22.76 -6.42
CA ASP A 518 3.97 -22.59 -7.68
C ASP A 518 5.42 -22.14 -7.46
N GLY A 519 5.66 -21.37 -6.40
CA GLY A 519 6.97 -20.82 -6.04
C GLY A 519 7.39 -19.65 -6.95
N GLY A 520 8.68 -19.33 -6.95
CA GLY A 520 9.25 -18.25 -7.77
C GLY A 520 9.42 -16.93 -7.02
N LEU A 521 9.48 -15.82 -7.76
CA LEU A 521 9.82 -14.50 -7.20
C LEU A 521 8.70 -13.91 -6.33
N ALA A 522 7.44 -14.21 -6.67
CA ALA A 522 6.24 -13.72 -5.98
C ALA A 522 5.90 -14.52 -4.71
N ALA A 523 6.50 -15.69 -4.49
CA ALA A 523 6.22 -16.53 -3.32
C ALA A 523 6.57 -15.83 -2.00
N ALA A 524 7.60 -14.99 -1.99
CA ALA A 524 7.97 -14.19 -0.83
C ALA A 524 6.89 -13.17 -0.48
N ASP A 525 6.31 -12.51 -1.48
CA ASP A 525 5.27 -11.50 -1.29
C ASP A 525 3.91 -12.17 -0.94
N ALA A 526 3.66 -13.37 -1.49
CA ALA A 526 2.52 -14.20 -1.11
C ALA A 526 2.57 -14.62 0.36
N LEU A 527 3.75 -15.04 0.84
CA LEU A 527 3.95 -15.43 2.23
C LEU A 527 3.79 -14.22 3.17
N ALA A 528 4.33 -13.07 2.77
CA ALA A 528 4.15 -11.83 3.53
C ALA A 528 2.66 -11.51 3.71
N LEU A 529 1.90 -11.52 2.61
CA LEU A 529 0.45 -11.28 2.63
C LEU A 529 -0.29 -12.29 3.52
N GLN A 530 0.05 -13.58 3.43
CA GLN A 530 -0.54 -14.63 4.27
C GLN A 530 -0.28 -14.37 5.76
N LEU A 531 0.98 -14.09 6.13
CA LEU A 531 1.38 -13.87 7.52
C LEU A 531 0.76 -12.60 8.10
N GLU A 532 0.73 -11.50 7.34
CA GLU A 532 0.04 -10.27 7.73
C GLU A 532 -1.42 -10.54 8.04
N THR A 533 -2.12 -11.19 7.11
CA THR A 533 -3.54 -11.52 7.24
C THR A 533 -3.81 -12.33 8.50
N GLN A 534 -3.03 -13.39 8.74
CA GLN A 534 -3.15 -14.24 9.92
C GLN A 534 -2.90 -13.45 11.21
N LEU A 535 -1.80 -12.68 11.25
CA LEU A 535 -1.40 -11.91 12.43
C LEU A 535 -2.43 -10.81 12.78
N ASP A 536 -3.00 -10.15 11.78
CA ASP A 536 -4.00 -9.10 11.95
C ASP A 536 -5.36 -9.66 12.39
N LYS A 537 -5.72 -10.87 11.94
CA LYS A 537 -6.87 -11.64 12.46
C LYS A 537 -6.62 -12.21 13.88
N GLY A 538 -5.40 -12.09 14.40
CA GLY A 538 -4.99 -12.64 15.69
C GLY A 538 -4.78 -14.15 15.68
N GLU A 539 -4.66 -14.74 14.49
CA GLU A 539 -4.30 -16.14 14.30
C GLU A 539 -2.80 -16.35 14.53
N ILE A 540 -2.42 -17.60 14.77
CA ILE A 540 -1.03 -17.97 15.04
C ILE A 540 -0.47 -18.65 13.79
N PRO A 541 0.48 -18.04 13.06
CA PRO A 541 1.10 -18.65 11.89
C PRO A 541 1.78 -19.97 12.22
N THR A 542 1.92 -20.86 11.24
CA THR A 542 2.62 -22.13 11.49
C THR A 542 4.13 -21.88 11.66
N MET A 543 4.80 -22.78 12.39
CA MET A 543 6.26 -22.70 12.55
C MET A 543 7.01 -22.89 11.21
N ASP A 544 6.41 -23.62 10.27
CA ASP A 544 7.00 -23.83 8.94
C ASP A 544 6.92 -22.53 8.11
N ASP A 545 5.80 -21.80 8.18
CA ASP A 545 5.63 -20.49 7.51
C ASP A 545 6.58 -19.44 8.09
N ILE A 546 6.74 -19.42 9.42
CA ILE A 546 7.71 -18.54 10.10
C ILE A 546 9.14 -18.85 9.63
N ALA A 547 9.51 -20.13 9.58
CA ALA A 547 10.83 -20.55 9.11
C ALA A 547 11.05 -20.21 7.63
N LEU A 548 10.01 -20.33 6.79
CA LEU A 548 10.05 -19.95 5.39
C LEU A 548 10.21 -18.42 5.23
N ALA A 549 9.53 -17.63 6.05
CA ALA A 549 9.69 -16.18 6.08
C ALA A 549 11.09 -15.76 6.51
N GLU A 550 11.68 -16.40 7.53
CA GLU A 550 13.09 -16.20 7.89
C GLU A 550 14.03 -16.51 6.71
N ALA A 551 13.76 -17.59 5.96
CA ALA A 551 14.55 -17.97 4.79
C ALA A 551 14.44 -16.93 3.66
N PHE A 552 13.23 -16.49 3.30
CA PHE A 552 13.04 -15.44 2.30
C PHE A 552 13.61 -14.10 2.73
N ALA A 553 13.49 -13.73 4.00
CA ALA A 553 14.13 -12.54 4.55
C ALA A 553 15.65 -12.60 4.45
N PHE A 554 16.25 -13.78 4.69
CA PHE A 554 17.69 -14.00 4.51
C PHE A 554 18.12 -13.84 3.05
N GLU A 555 17.37 -14.42 2.10
CA GLU A 555 17.63 -14.31 0.66
C GLU A 555 17.54 -12.85 0.18
N ARG A 556 16.58 -12.09 0.72
CA ARG A 556 16.31 -10.69 0.38
C ARG A 556 16.98 -9.68 1.30
N ARG A 557 18.05 -10.08 2.00
CA ARG A 557 18.74 -9.21 2.97
C ARG A 557 19.19 -7.89 2.35
N GLY A 558 18.91 -6.80 3.05
CA GLY A 558 19.26 -5.44 2.60
C GLY A 558 18.22 -4.81 1.69
N THR A 559 17.08 -5.47 1.48
CA THR A 559 15.90 -4.88 0.84
C THR A 559 14.80 -4.62 1.87
N GLU A 560 13.88 -3.72 1.57
CA GLU A 560 12.71 -3.42 2.41
C GLU A 560 11.80 -4.64 2.58
N SER A 561 11.51 -5.35 1.49
CA SER A 561 10.75 -6.62 1.53
C SER A 561 11.40 -7.67 2.42
N GLY A 562 12.73 -7.79 2.42
CA GLY A 562 13.44 -8.69 3.33
C GLY A 562 13.31 -8.29 4.80
N ALA A 563 13.38 -6.99 5.11
CA ALA A 563 13.18 -6.48 6.47
C ALA A 563 11.73 -6.69 6.95
N HIS A 564 10.77 -6.49 6.06
CA HIS A 564 9.35 -6.70 6.31
C HIS A 564 9.01 -8.17 6.62
N LEU A 565 9.48 -9.11 5.79
CA LEU A 565 9.34 -10.55 6.05
C LEU A 565 9.96 -10.97 7.38
N MET A 566 11.13 -10.41 7.73
CA MET A 566 11.75 -10.66 9.03
C MET A 566 10.89 -10.13 10.19
N ALA A 567 10.30 -8.94 10.05
CA ALA A 567 9.40 -8.39 11.05
C ALA A 567 8.16 -9.29 11.25
N LEU A 568 7.57 -9.82 10.17
CA LEU A 568 6.46 -10.77 10.23
C LEU A 568 6.86 -12.09 10.91
N ALA A 569 8.03 -12.65 10.58
CA ALA A 569 8.56 -13.83 11.24
C ALA A 569 8.77 -13.61 12.76
N ILE A 570 9.27 -12.44 13.14
CA ILE A 570 9.43 -12.05 14.55
C ILE A 570 8.07 -11.94 15.25
N ARG A 571 7.08 -11.29 14.64
CA ARG A 571 5.71 -11.19 15.17
C ARG A 571 5.11 -12.58 15.37
N GLY A 572 5.20 -13.46 14.36
CA GLY A 572 4.76 -14.85 14.42
C GLY A 572 5.44 -15.64 15.54
N THR A 573 6.75 -15.50 15.70
CA THR A 573 7.52 -16.12 16.80
C THR A 573 7.01 -15.65 18.17
N GLY A 574 6.70 -14.36 18.30
CA GLY A 574 6.09 -13.78 19.50
C GLY A 574 4.71 -14.38 19.82
N LYS A 575 3.87 -14.67 18.82
CA LYS A 575 2.56 -15.33 19.01
C LYS A 575 2.68 -16.77 19.54
N HIS A 576 3.79 -17.46 19.24
CA HIS A 576 4.11 -18.76 19.85
C HIS A 576 4.69 -18.65 21.27
N VAL A 577 4.71 -17.45 21.87
CA VAL A 577 5.23 -17.20 23.23
C VAL A 577 6.75 -17.46 23.33
N ASP A 578 7.46 -17.52 22.19
CA ASP A 578 8.92 -17.59 22.15
C ASP A 578 9.54 -16.19 22.06
N PHE A 579 9.26 -15.39 23.09
CA PHE A 579 9.74 -14.00 23.15
C PHE A 579 11.26 -13.88 23.20
N GLU A 580 11.96 -14.88 23.74
CA GLU A 580 13.43 -14.87 23.77
C GLU A 580 13.98 -14.88 22.35
N ARG A 581 13.54 -15.83 21.52
CA ARG A 581 13.94 -15.88 20.11
C ARG A 581 13.47 -14.67 19.33
N ALA A 582 12.24 -14.19 19.57
CA ALA A 582 11.70 -13.02 18.88
C ALA A 582 12.55 -11.76 19.14
N PHE A 583 12.94 -11.49 20.38
CA PHE A 583 13.81 -10.35 20.70
C PHE A 583 15.24 -10.53 20.16
N ASP A 584 15.79 -11.73 20.19
CA ASP A 584 17.10 -12.02 19.61
C ASP A 584 17.10 -11.74 18.11
N LEU A 585 16.10 -12.26 17.37
CA LEU A 585 15.92 -12.00 15.93
C LEU A 585 15.77 -10.50 15.64
N MET A 586 14.98 -9.78 16.43
CA MET A 586 14.78 -8.34 16.28
C MET A 586 16.08 -7.56 16.44
N VAL A 587 16.94 -7.94 17.40
CA VAL A 587 18.25 -7.29 17.60
C VAL A 587 19.25 -7.70 16.51
N GLU A 588 19.30 -8.98 16.13
CA GLU A 588 20.21 -9.52 15.11
C GLU A 588 19.99 -8.89 13.72
N ASN A 589 18.78 -8.45 13.42
CA ASN A 589 18.39 -7.88 12.12
C ASN A 589 18.20 -6.36 12.15
N ASP A 590 18.73 -5.66 13.17
CA ASP A 590 18.66 -4.19 13.31
C ASP A 590 17.23 -3.60 13.36
N LEU A 591 16.22 -4.42 13.70
CA LEU A 591 14.81 -4.03 13.82
C LEU A 591 14.43 -3.55 15.23
N ALA A 592 15.36 -3.54 16.18
CA ALA A 592 15.09 -3.09 17.56
C ALA A 592 14.71 -1.60 17.68
N ASN A 593 14.94 -0.81 16.63
CA ASN A 593 14.54 0.60 16.56
C ASN A 593 13.13 0.80 15.99
N ASP A 594 12.46 -0.26 15.52
CA ASP A 594 11.07 -0.20 15.10
C ASP A 594 10.16 -0.07 16.34
N PRO A 595 9.50 1.08 16.56
CA PRO A 595 8.70 1.30 17.74
C PRO A 595 7.42 0.45 17.77
N ALA A 596 6.84 0.15 16.60
CA ALA A 596 5.62 -0.63 16.51
C ALA A 596 5.91 -2.08 16.89
N LEU A 597 6.94 -2.67 16.27
CA LEU A 597 7.35 -4.05 16.56
C LEU A 597 7.80 -4.23 18.02
N ALA A 598 8.64 -3.32 18.53
CA ALA A 598 9.10 -3.38 19.91
C ALA A 598 7.93 -3.28 20.91
N THR A 599 6.98 -2.37 20.65
CA THR A 599 5.78 -2.20 21.48
C THR A 599 4.90 -3.44 21.45
N GLU A 600 4.65 -4.02 20.27
CA GLU A 600 3.84 -5.24 20.12
C GLU A 600 4.44 -6.40 20.92
N LEU A 601 5.74 -6.69 20.73
CA LEU A 601 6.42 -7.80 21.41
C LEU A 601 6.49 -7.60 22.93
N VAL A 602 6.75 -6.39 23.41
CA VAL A 602 6.79 -6.10 24.86
C VAL A 602 5.40 -6.22 25.47
N THR A 603 4.36 -5.80 24.76
CA THR A 603 2.98 -5.97 25.19
C THR A 603 2.62 -7.45 25.27
N GLY A 604 2.95 -8.23 24.23
CA GLY A 604 2.76 -9.69 24.23
C GLY A 604 3.53 -10.39 25.35
N LEU A 605 4.81 -10.07 25.55
CA LEU A 605 5.61 -10.61 26.66
C LEU A 605 4.97 -10.32 28.01
N THR A 606 4.44 -9.10 28.18
CA THR A 606 3.83 -8.66 29.45
C THR A 606 2.49 -9.35 29.70
N ALA A 607 1.71 -9.64 28.67
CA ALA A 607 0.42 -10.31 28.80
C ALA A 607 0.55 -11.84 28.90
N ASP A 608 1.30 -12.45 27.97
CA ASP A 608 1.28 -13.90 27.74
C ASP A 608 2.57 -14.60 28.16
N GLY A 609 3.68 -13.86 28.26
CA GLY A 609 4.97 -14.42 28.65
C GLY A 609 4.97 -14.96 30.08
N SER A 610 5.67 -16.07 30.31
CA SER A 610 5.86 -16.62 31.66
C SER A 610 6.63 -15.64 32.57
N ASP A 611 6.43 -15.71 33.89
CA ASP A 611 7.16 -14.85 34.84
C ASP A 611 8.68 -14.98 34.69
N THR A 612 9.17 -16.18 34.33
CA THR A 612 10.61 -16.41 34.11
C THR A 612 11.11 -15.68 32.87
N GLN A 613 10.40 -15.79 31.74
CA GLN A 613 10.75 -15.07 30.50
C GLN A 613 10.66 -13.55 30.71
N PHE A 614 9.58 -13.08 31.35
CA PHE A 614 9.37 -11.66 31.64
C PHE A 614 10.49 -11.08 32.52
N LEU A 615 10.88 -11.77 33.59
CA LEU A 615 11.95 -11.32 34.48
C LEU A 615 13.32 -11.37 33.79
N LYS A 616 13.61 -12.41 33.00
CA LYS A 616 14.84 -12.48 32.20
C LYS A 616 14.93 -11.27 31.25
N ALA A 617 13.88 -11.00 30.49
CA ALA A 617 13.82 -9.84 29.60
C ALA A 617 13.98 -8.50 30.36
N SER A 618 13.39 -8.40 31.57
CA SER A 618 13.41 -7.19 32.42
C SER A 618 14.78 -6.85 33.02
N PHE A 619 15.60 -7.87 33.32
CA PHE A 619 16.85 -7.72 34.07
C PHE A 619 18.12 -8.03 33.26
N ASP A 620 18.03 -8.87 32.23
CA ASP A 620 19.19 -9.32 31.44
C ASP A 620 18.91 -9.29 29.92
N GLY A 621 17.73 -8.82 29.50
CA GLY A 621 17.31 -8.83 28.11
C GLY A 621 16.93 -7.45 27.57
N ILE A 622 16.02 -7.46 26.60
CA ILE A 622 15.69 -6.31 25.77
C ILE A 622 15.24 -5.08 26.58
N LEU A 623 14.53 -5.27 27.70
CA LEU A 623 13.97 -4.17 28.50
C LEU A 623 15.05 -3.46 29.34
N THR A 624 16.27 -3.99 29.39
CA THR A 624 17.41 -3.30 30.03
C THR A 624 17.90 -2.12 29.20
N ARG A 625 17.73 -2.18 27.88
CA ARG A 625 18.10 -1.13 26.93
C ARG A 625 17.36 0.18 27.22
N GLU A 626 18.10 1.27 27.30
CA GLU A 626 17.54 2.60 27.53
C GLU A 626 16.93 3.20 26.25
N ASP A 627 17.43 2.79 25.09
CA ASP A 627 17.06 3.26 23.75
C ASP A 627 15.87 2.51 23.14
N LEU A 628 15.31 1.50 23.81
CA LEU A 628 14.21 0.70 23.28
C LEU A 628 12.94 1.56 23.11
N PRO A 629 12.44 1.76 21.88
CA PRO A 629 11.36 2.69 21.61
C PRO A 629 9.99 2.03 21.82
N ILE A 630 9.60 1.81 23.08
CA ILE A 630 8.27 1.29 23.42
C ILE A 630 7.27 2.42 23.75
N SER A 631 5.99 2.16 23.46
CA SER A 631 4.89 3.04 23.86
C SER A 631 4.82 3.23 25.38
N ASP A 632 4.18 4.32 25.80
CA ASP A 632 3.97 4.59 27.23
C ASP A 632 3.06 3.52 27.85
N GLU A 633 2.04 3.07 27.13
CA GLU A 633 1.10 2.04 27.56
C GLU A 633 1.82 0.70 27.82
N ALA A 634 2.70 0.29 26.91
CA ALA A 634 3.53 -0.90 27.10
C ALA A 634 4.47 -0.75 28.30
N ARG A 635 5.10 0.43 28.45
CA ARG A 635 5.97 0.74 29.60
C ARG A 635 5.20 0.67 30.93
N PHE A 636 3.98 1.19 30.96
CA PHE A 636 3.09 1.16 32.13
C PHE A 636 2.67 -0.27 32.47
N ALA A 637 2.36 -1.09 31.47
CA ALA A 637 2.03 -2.51 31.66
C ALA A 637 3.21 -3.28 32.27
N VAL A 638 4.42 -3.10 31.72
CA VAL A 638 5.66 -3.71 32.25
C VAL A 638 5.91 -3.28 33.70
N ALA A 639 5.83 -1.97 33.97
CA ALA A 639 6.03 -1.44 35.32
C ALA A 639 5.01 -1.99 36.32
N SER A 640 3.73 -2.10 35.92
CA SER A 640 2.71 -2.70 36.77
C SER A 640 3.01 -4.17 37.07
N ARG A 641 3.33 -4.97 36.05
CA ARG A 641 3.62 -6.40 36.25
C ARG A 641 4.86 -6.60 37.12
N LEU A 642 5.91 -5.79 36.95
CA LEU A 642 7.08 -5.81 37.83
C LEU A 642 6.71 -5.49 39.29
N ALA A 643 5.87 -4.49 39.52
CA ALA A 643 5.41 -4.14 40.87
C ALA A 643 4.59 -5.28 41.51
N ASP A 644 3.70 -5.91 40.74
CA ASP A 644 2.89 -7.05 41.21
C ASP A 644 3.75 -8.28 41.55
N LEU A 645 4.84 -8.51 40.81
CA LEU A 645 5.83 -9.55 41.08
C LEU A 645 6.81 -9.19 42.22
N GLY A 646 6.69 -8.01 42.82
CA GLY A 646 7.52 -7.56 43.94
C GLY A 646 8.83 -6.87 43.57
N PHE A 647 9.02 -6.51 42.29
CA PHE A 647 10.21 -5.81 41.78
C PHE A 647 9.98 -4.30 41.63
N ALA A 648 9.50 -3.66 42.70
CA ALA A 648 9.13 -2.25 42.71
C ALA A 648 10.27 -1.31 42.30
N ASP A 649 11.50 -1.53 42.78
CA ASP A 649 12.64 -0.67 42.43
C ASP A 649 12.93 -0.66 40.92
N ARG A 650 12.82 -1.83 40.27
CA ARG A 650 13.01 -1.96 38.82
C ARG A 650 11.87 -1.29 38.04
N ALA A 651 10.63 -1.46 38.50
CA ALA A 651 9.48 -0.76 37.94
C ALA A 651 9.64 0.77 38.04
N ALA A 652 10.15 1.27 39.17
CA ALA A 652 10.42 2.69 39.37
C ALA A 652 11.48 3.22 38.40
N GLU A 653 12.59 2.48 38.22
CA GLU A 653 13.63 2.83 37.26
C GLU A 653 13.04 2.98 35.85
N LEU A 654 12.25 1.99 35.40
CA LEU A 654 11.60 2.01 34.09
C LEU A 654 10.67 3.22 33.92
N MET A 655 9.84 3.51 34.92
CA MET A 655 8.92 4.65 34.92
C MET A 655 9.60 6.02 34.94
N ASN A 656 10.87 6.08 35.35
CA ASN A 656 11.65 7.32 35.43
C ASN A 656 12.50 7.57 34.18
N ARG A 657 12.54 6.64 33.21
CA ARG A 657 13.21 6.83 31.92
C ARG A 657 12.52 7.89 31.04
N ALA A 658 11.24 8.14 31.28
CA ALA A 658 10.48 9.17 30.60
C ALA A 658 9.93 10.20 31.60
N PRO A 659 9.81 11.48 31.20
CA PRO A 659 9.21 12.50 32.04
C PRO A 659 7.72 12.20 32.28
N PRO A 660 7.20 12.48 33.49
CA PRO A 660 5.80 12.21 33.79
C PRO A 660 4.87 13.12 32.98
N ARG A 661 3.86 12.52 32.35
CA ARG A 661 2.82 13.20 31.55
C ARG A 661 1.56 13.49 32.38
N GLY A 662 1.37 12.77 33.49
CA GLY A 662 0.26 12.97 34.42
C GLY A 662 -1.08 12.40 33.93
N THR A 663 -1.04 11.48 32.96
CA THR A 663 -2.22 10.76 32.47
C THR A 663 -2.85 9.92 33.59
N PRO A 664 -4.18 9.71 33.60
CA PRO A 664 -4.83 8.86 34.60
C PRO A 664 -4.18 7.48 34.74
N GLU A 665 -3.80 6.87 33.61
CA GLU A 665 -3.15 5.57 33.52
C GLU A 665 -1.76 5.60 34.18
N GLU A 666 -0.93 6.60 33.86
CA GLU A 666 0.39 6.76 34.47
C GLU A 666 0.28 6.96 35.98
N ARG A 667 -0.65 7.82 36.43
CA ARG A 667 -0.87 8.07 37.86
C ARG A 667 -1.32 6.80 38.58
N MET A 668 -2.12 5.95 37.94
CA MET A 668 -2.53 4.67 38.51
C MET A 668 -1.32 3.77 38.77
N VAL A 669 -0.44 3.61 37.76
CA VAL A 669 0.76 2.77 37.89
C VAL A 669 1.72 3.35 38.93
N ARG A 670 1.92 4.69 38.97
CA ARG A 670 2.72 5.34 40.01
C ARG A 670 2.14 5.15 41.41
N ALA A 671 0.82 5.15 41.55
CA ALA A 671 0.17 4.85 42.82
C ALA A 671 0.39 3.39 43.25
N ARG A 672 0.24 2.42 42.35
CA ARG A 672 0.54 1.00 42.63
C ARG A 672 1.98 0.82 43.08
N LEU A 673 2.91 1.44 42.35
CA LEU A 673 4.34 1.42 42.68
C LEU A 673 4.61 2.02 44.07
N ALA A 674 4.02 3.17 44.39
CA ALA A 674 4.17 3.79 45.69
C ALA A 674 3.63 2.90 46.83
N ILE A 675 2.55 2.13 46.61
CA ILE A 675 2.08 1.12 47.57
C ILE A 675 3.09 -0.01 47.73
N ALA A 676 3.64 -0.52 46.63
CA ALA A 676 4.65 -1.59 46.67
C ALA A 676 5.95 -1.16 47.37
N MET A 677 6.28 0.13 47.33
CA MET A 677 7.45 0.72 48.01
C MET A 677 7.18 1.20 49.44
N ASP A 678 6.01 0.89 50.02
CA ASP A 678 5.60 1.35 51.37
C ASP A 678 5.56 2.89 51.52
N GLN A 679 5.11 3.58 50.46
CA GLN A 679 4.97 5.03 50.38
C GLN A 679 3.50 5.46 50.24
N PRO A 680 2.64 5.16 51.23
CA PRO A 680 1.19 5.36 51.10
C PRO A 680 0.78 6.82 50.91
N GLY A 681 1.56 7.77 51.45
CA GLY A 681 1.30 9.20 51.24
C GLY A 681 1.43 9.63 49.77
N GLN A 682 2.44 9.11 49.06
CA GLN A 682 2.62 9.38 47.63
C GLN A 682 1.54 8.68 46.80
N ALA A 683 1.17 7.45 47.17
CA ALA A 683 0.08 6.73 46.50
C ALA A 683 -1.23 7.55 46.54
N VAL A 684 -1.61 8.08 47.71
CA VAL A 684 -2.82 8.92 47.84
C VAL A 684 -2.73 10.20 47.02
N GLN A 685 -1.54 10.80 46.89
CA GLN A 685 -1.34 11.98 46.03
C GLN A 685 -1.59 11.68 44.56
N PHE A 686 -1.03 10.57 44.03
CA PHE A 686 -1.27 10.15 42.65
C PHE A 686 -2.73 9.80 42.38
N LEU A 687 -3.41 9.23 43.37
CA LEU A 687 -4.85 8.91 43.30
C LEU A 687 -5.75 10.13 43.47
N GLY A 688 -5.22 11.33 43.69
CA GLY A 688 -6.01 12.55 43.88
C GLY A 688 -6.99 12.80 42.73
N GLY A 689 -8.28 12.90 43.04
CA GLY A 689 -9.35 13.17 42.05
C GLY A 689 -9.70 12.01 41.12
N MET A 690 -9.05 10.85 41.24
CA MET A 690 -9.39 9.67 40.44
C MET A 690 -10.64 8.98 40.99
N THR A 691 -11.45 8.38 40.12
CA THR A 691 -12.62 7.58 40.53
C THR A 691 -12.48 6.18 39.95
N GLY A 692 -13.17 5.22 40.55
CA GLY A 692 -13.18 3.83 40.10
C GLY A 692 -12.72 2.85 41.16
N GLU A 693 -13.18 1.61 41.00
CA GLU A 693 -12.97 0.52 41.96
C GLU A 693 -11.48 0.30 42.27
N GLU A 694 -10.64 0.39 41.26
CA GLU A 694 -9.22 0.15 41.42
C GLU A 694 -8.51 1.25 42.22
N ALA A 695 -8.86 2.51 41.97
CA ALA A 695 -8.35 3.64 42.75
C ALA A 695 -8.74 3.49 44.23
N ASP A 696 -9.98 3.09 44.50
CA ASP A 696 -10.47 2.87 45.86
C ASP A 696 -9.80 1.67 46.54
N ARG A 697 -9.50 0.59 45.81
CA ARG A 697 -8.68 -0.53 46.33
C ARG A 697 -7.28 -0.05 46.74
N LEU A 698 -6.64 0.79 45.92
CA LEU A 698 -5.31 1.33 46.25
C LEU A 698 -5.38 2.32 47.43
N ARG A 699 -6.42 3.14 47.55
CA ARG A 699 -6.65 3.98 48.73
C ARG A 699 -6.86 3.15 49.99
N ALA A 700 -7.63 2.07 49.90
CA ALA A 700 -7.83 1.15 51.03
C ALA A 700 -6.50 0.54 51.50
N LYS A 701 -5.66 0.08 50.56
CA LYS A 701 -4.31 -0.40 50.86
C LYS A 701 -3.42 0.70 51.45
N ALA A 702 -3.47 1.92 50.90
CA ALA A 702 -2.70 3.05 51.42
C ALA A 702 -3.05 3.37 52.88
N ALA A 703 -4.35 3.45 53.18
CA ALA A 703 -4.86 3.71 54.53
C ALA A 703 -4.46 2.59 55.50
N GLN A 704 -4.49 1.34 55.05
CA GLN A 704 -4.05 0.20 55.85
C GLN A 704 -2.54 0.26 56.19
N LEU A 705 -1.69 0.66 55.24
CA LEU A 705 -0.25 0.87 55.48
C LEU A 705 0.01 2.03 56.44
N GLN A 706 -0.87 3.04 56.48
CA GLN A 706 -0.80 4.16 57.42
C GLN A 706 -1.40 3.84 58.81
N ASP A 707 -1.87 2.61 59.03
CA ASP A 707 -2.62 2.18 60.22
C ASP A 707 -3.94 2.95 60.43
N ASP A 708 -4.46 3.62 59.40
CA ASP A 708 -5.80 4.22 59.37
C ASP A 708 -6.85 3.16 59.00
N LEU A 709 -7.08 2.27 59.96
CA LEU A 709 -7.97 1.11 59.80
C LEU A 709 -9.43 1.51 59.54
N GLN A 710 -9.86 2.68 60.05
CA GLN A 710 -11.24 3.13 59.89
C GLN A 710 -11.50 3.59 58.45
N THR A 711 -10.61 4.40 57.89
CA THR A 711 -10.68 4.82 56.49
C THR A 711 -10.51 3.62 55.55
N ALA A 712 -9.59 2.70 55.86
CA ALA A 712 -9.43 1.46 55.08
C ALA A 712 -10.72 0.62 55.06
N ALA A 713 -11.38 0.45 56.21
CA ALA A 713 -12.65 -0.27 56.30
C ALA A 713 -13.76 0.38 55.46
N GLN A 714 -13.84 1.72 55.46
CA GLN A 714 -14.82 2.46 54.65
C GLN A 714 -14.61 2.22 53.15
N TYR A 715 -13.36 2.27 52.66
CA TYR A 715 -13.06 1.99 51.25
C TYR A 715 -13.39 0.54 50.88
N TYR A 716 -13.00 -0.46 51.68
CA TYR A 716 -13.37 -1.86 51.41
C TYR A 716 -14.88 -2.10 51.45
N GLY A 717 -15.60 -1.40 52.33
CA GLY A 717 -17.06 -1.43 52.37
C GLY A 717 -17.71 -0.85 51.12
N ALA A 718 -17.19 0.29 50.61
CA ALA A 718 -17.64 0.89 49.36
C ALA A 718 -17.37 -0.04 48.15
N LEU A 719 -16.31 -0.85 48.22
CA LEU A 719 -15.97 -1.88 47.24
C LEU A 719 -16.81 -3.16 47.38
N GLY A 720 -17.66 -3.27 48.41
CA GLY A 720 -18.48 -4.46 48.68
C GLY A 720 -17.74 -5.62 49.36
N ASP A 721 -16.47 -5.45 49.76
CA ASP A 721 -15.70 -6.45 50.52
C ASP A 721 -16.05 -6.36 52.02
N THR A 722 -17.25 -6.84 52.36
CA THR A 722 -17.81 -6.77 53.73
C THR A 722 -16.97 -7.55 54.74
N GLY A 723 -16.30 -8.62 54.31
CA GLY A 723 -15.37 -9.39 55.13
C GLY A 723 -14.20 -8.53 55.60
N LYS A 724 -13.45 -7.93 54.67
CA LYS A 724 -12.33 -7.04 55.04
C LYS A 724 -12.79 -5.78 55.77
N GLN A 725 -13.93 -5.21 55.36
CA GLN A 725 -14.51 -4.07 56.07
C GLN A 725 -14.75 -4.40 57.54
N ALA A 726 -15.38 -5.54 57.83
CA ALA A 726 -15.67 -5.96 59.20
C ALA A 726 -14.41 -6.26 60.01
N ASP A 727 -13.43 -6.93 59.41
CA ASP A 727 -12.17 -7.28 60.09
C ASP A 727 -11.36 -6.03 60.46
N LEU A 728 -11.30 -5.05 59.55
CA LEU A 728 -10.65 -3.76 59.81
C LEU A 728 -11.45 -2.93 60.80
N ALA A 729 -12.78 -2.86 60.69
CA ALA A 729 -13.65 -2.18 61.63
C ALA A 729 -13.53 -2.77 63.05
N TRP A 730 -13.42 -4.09 63.17
CA TRP A 730 -13.19 -4.79 64.42
C TRP A 730 -11.90 -4.33 65.10
N ARG A 731 -10.80 -4.28 64.33
CA ARG A 731 -9.49 -3.79 64.81
C ARG A 731 -9.52 -2.30 65.15
N ALA A 732 -10.25 -1.51 64.37
CA ALA A 732 -10.47 -0.07 64.60
C ALA A 732 -11.42 0.23 65.77
N ARG A 733 -12.11 -0.79 66.31
CA ARG A 733 -13.17 -0.67 67.33
C ARG A 733 -14.39 0.13 66.86
N ASP A 734 -14.67 0.10 65.56
CA ASP A 734 -15.87 0.66 64.93
C ASP A 734 -17.01 -0.37 64.98
N TRP A 735 -17.68 -0.44 66.14
CA TRP A 735 -18.69 -1.46 66.41
C TRP A 735 -19.97 -1.29 65.59
N ASP A 736 -20.31 -0.07 65.16
CA ASP A 736 -21.49 0.18 64.33
C ASP A 736 -21.30 -0.45 62.93
N THR A 737 -20.10 -0.33 62.37
CA THR A 737 -19.74 -0.99 61.11
C THR A 737 -19.67 -2.52 61.28
N VAL A 738 -19.14 -3.04 62.39
CA VAL A 738 -19.11 -4.48 62.66
C VAL A 738 -20.53 -5.07 62.79
N GLU A 739 -21.46 -4.34 63.41
CA GLU A 739 -22.86 -4.77 63.58
C GLU A 739 -23.59 -4.94 62.24
N THR A 740 -23.18 -4.20 61.21
CA THR A 740 -23.81 -4.23 59.87
C THR A 740 -23.06 -5.13 58.88
N ALA A 741 -21.73 -5.08 58.85
CA ALA A 741 -20.90 -5.76 57.87
C ALA A 741 -20.28 -7.08 58.36
N GLY A 742 -20.26 -7.34 59.67
CA GLY A 742 -19.58 -8.50 60.27
C GLY A 742 -20.19 -9.86 59.95
N GLY A 743 -19.47 -10.93 60.28
CA GLY A 743 -20.03 -12.28 60.36
C GLY A 743 -21.04 -12.42 61.50
N GLU A 744 -21.82 -13.51 61.54
CA GLU A 744 -22.87 -13.71 62.55
C GLU A 744 -22.34 -13.57 63.99
N SER A 745 -21.19 -14.18 64.30
CA SER A 745 -20.58 -14.09 65.63
C SER A 745 -20.07 -12.69 65.96
N GLN A 746 -19.50 -11.97 64.99
CA GLN A 746 -19.00 -10.61 65.16
C GLN A 746 -20.16 -9.63 65.38
N ARG A 747 -21.24 -9.71 64.59
CA ARG A 747 -22.47 -8.93 64.76
C ARG A 747 -23.09 -9.18 66.14
N SER A 748 -23.27 -10.45 66.50
CA SER A 748 -23.82 -10.83 67.81
C SER A 748 -23.03 -10.23 68.97
N PHE A 749 -21.70 -10.19 68.87
CA PHE A 749 -20.85 -9.58 69.88
C PHE A 749 -20.97 -8.04 69.89
N ALA A 750 -21.03 -7.39 68.73
CA ALA A 750 -21.20 -5.94 68.63
C ALA A 750 -22.53 -5.47 69.25
N THR A 751 -23.64 -6.15 68.95
CA THR A 751 -24.96 -5.87 69.54
C THR A 751 -24.94 -6.12 71.06
N LEU A 752 -24.38 -7.24 71.53
CA LEU A 752 -24.26 -7.53 72.96
C LEU A 752 -23.50 -6.44 73.71
N ARG A 753 -22.41 -5.91 73.13
CA ARG A 753 -21.61 -4.83 73.72
C ARG A 753 -22.40 -3.51 73.84
N ARG A 754 -23.32 -3.25 72.90
CA ARG A 754 -24.20 -2.07 72.91
C ARG A 754 -25.25 -2.17 74.02
N ASP A 755 -25.80 -3.36 74.21
CA ASP A 755 -26.91 -3.60 75.14
C ASP A 755 -26.48 -3.74 76.60
N VAL A 756 -25.20 -4.08 76.86
CA VAL A 756 -24.69 -4.16 78.24
C VAL A 756 -24.56 -2.76 78.87
N PRO A 757 -25.25 -2.49 79.99
CA PRO A 757 -25.22 -1.18 80.65
C PRO A 757 -23.80 -0.75 81.01
N ARG A 758 -23.41 0.46 80.61
CA ARG A 758 -22.16 1.08 81.05
C ARG A 758 -22.44 1.94 82.29
N PRO A 759 -21.57 1.90 83.32
CA PRO A 759 -21.71 2.80 84.46
C PRO A 759 -21.63 4.25 83.98
N THR A 760 -22.65 5.05 84.31
CA THR A 760 -22.64 6.49 84.04
C THR A 760 -21.96 7.20 85.20
N ALA A 761 -21.08 8.18 84.90
CA ALA A 761 -20.25 8.83 85.90
C ALA A 761 -21.05 9.61 86.96
N ASP A 762 -22.31 9.96 86.67
CA ASP A 762 -23.16 10.83 87.49
C ASP A 762 -24.31 10.10 88.19
N ALA A 763 -24.41 8.76 88.09
CA ALA A 763 -25.46 8.00 88.76
C ALA A 763 -25.07 7.60 90.20
N GLU A 764 -26.00 7.74 91.15
CA GLU A 764 -25.80 7.20 92.50
C GLU A 764 -25.68 5.67 92.46
N PRO A 765 -24.60 5.08 93.01
CA PRO A 765 -24.33 3.66 92.88
C PRO A 765 -25.44 2.83 93.54
N SER A 766 -26.15 2.02 92.74
CA SER A 766 -27.20 1.13 93.22
C SER A 766 -26.80 -0.35 93.13
N LEU A 767 -27.31 -1.18 94.05
CA LEU A 767 -27.04 -2.62 94.07
C LEU A 767 -27.67 -3.35 92.86
N ALA A 768 -28.75 -2.79 92.30
CA ALA A 768 -29.36 -3.27 91.07
C ALA A 768 -28.44 -3.07 89.86
N GLU A 769 -27.79 -1.91 89.77
CA GLU A 769 -26.85 -1.56 88.71
C GLU A 769 -25.58 -2.41 88.78
N ALA A 770 -25.01 -2.60 89.98
CA ALA A 770 -23.86 -3.49 90.16
C ALA A 770 -24.14 -4.94 89.73
N ARG A 771 -25.36 -5.46 90.00
CA ARG A 771 -25.79 -6.79 89.52
C ARG A 771 -25.97 -6.83 88.01
N ALA A 772 -26.53 -5.77 87.41
CA ALA A 772 -26.68 -5.67 85.95
C ALA A 772 -25.31 -5.68 85.23
N ILE A 773 -24.32 -4.95 85.77
CA ILE A 773 -22.95 -4.92 85.23
C ILE A 773 -22.28 -6.30 85.35
N LEU A 774 -22.41 -6.98 86.49
CA LEU A 774 -21.85 -8.33 86.68
C LEU A 774 -22.46 -9.35 85.70
N ASN A 775 -23.79 -9.34 85.55
CA ASN A 775 -24.49 -10.22 84.60
C ASN A 775 -24.13 -9.88 83.14
N GLY A 776 -23.97 -8.60 82.81
CA GLY A 776 -23.47 -8.17 81.51
C GLY A 776 -22.05 -8.67 81.24
N SER A 777 -21.16 -8.59 82.24
CA SER A 777 -19.79 -9.08 82.14
C SER A 777 -19.72 -10.60 81.93
N THR A 778 -20.55 -11.39 82.62
CA THR A 778 -20.61 -12.85 82.40
C THR A 778 -21.09 -13.19 81.00
N THR A 779 -22.07 -12.44 80.48
CA THR A 779 -22.62 -12.66 79.13
C THR A 779 -21.59 -12.30 78.05
N ILE A 780 -20.87 -11.19 78.20
CA ILE A 780 -19.79 -10.79 77.29
C ILE A 780 -18.67 -11.84 77.27
N ARG A 781 -18.27 -12.37 78.43
CA ARG A 781 -17.20 -13.38 78.49
C ARG A 781 -17.60 -14.67 77.79
N ALA A 782 -18.81 -15.16 78.02
CA ALA A 782 -19.31 -16.35 77.33
C ALA A 782 -19.31 -16.16 75.80
N GLN A 783 -19.69 -14.97 75.32
CA GLN A 783 -19.69 -14.70 73.88
C GLN A 783 -18.29 -14.49 73.29
N LEU A 784 -17.35 -13.97 74.09
CA LEU A 784 -15.95 -13.91 73.73
C LEU A 784 -15.34 -15.31 73.60
N ASP A 785 -15.70 -16.23 74.51
CA ASP A 785 -15.26 -17.63 74.45
C ASP A 785 -15.77 -18.31 73.17
N THR A 786 -17.05 -18.10 72.79
CA THR A 786 -17.60 -18.58 71.51
C THR A 786 -16.83 -18.05 70.30
N LEU A 787 -16.45 -16.77 70.30
CA LEU A 787 -15.63 -16.18 69.22
C LEU A 787 -14.24 -16.81 69.13
N LEU A 788 -13.60 -17.05 70.28
CA LEU A 788 -12.27 -17.66 70.36
C LEU A 788 -12.29 -19.15 69.97
N GLU A 789 -13.35 -19.88 70.32
CA GLU A 789 -13.56 -21.26 69.88
C GLU A 789 -13.82 -21.34 68.38
N GLY A 790 -14.60 -20.41 67.83
CA GLY A 790 -14.82 -20.29 66.38
C GLY A 790 -13.54 -20.01 65.61
N ALA A 791 -12.70 -19.08 66.08
CA ALA A 791 -11.42 -18.76 65.45
C ALA A 791 -10.43 -19.95 65.45
N ARG A 792 -10.46 -20.78 66.49
CA ARG A 792 -9.62 -22.00 66.61
C ARG A 792 -10.07 -23.17 65.73
N ALA A 793 -11.29 -23.12 65.19
CA ALA A 793 -11.81 -24.15 64.30
C ALA A 793 -11.58 -23.83 62.81
N THR A 794 -11.19 -22.60 62.50
CA THR A 794 -10.89 -22.11 61.13
C THR A 794 -9.40 -22.09 60.79
N ASP A 795 -8.51 -22.24 61.78
CA ASP A 795 -7.10 -22.62 61.63
C ASP A 795 -6.94 -24.15 61.60
#